data_AF-A0A2Z4FM45-F1
#
_entry.id   AF-A0A2Z4FM45-F1
#
_cell.length_a   1.000
_cell.length_b   1.000
_cell.length_c   1.000
_cell.angle_alpha   90.00
_cell.angle_beta   90.00
_cell.angle_gamma   90.00
#
_symmetry.space_group_name_H-M   'P 1'
#
loop_
_entity.id
_entity.type
_entity.pdbx_description
1 polymer ?
#
loop_
_entity_poly.entity_id
_entity_poly.type
_entity_poly.pdbx_seq_one_letter_code
_entity_poly.pdbx_strand_id
1 'polypeptide(L)'
;MQKRRNSMALLERRSTILIGLLLALSLGFTAGCSDDDTSSDGGGGGSIGSKKLGQVSATPNPITFETVALGEETSVNVMISNTGESTLRISNIALKEDVGAPPRDMEQEFFKDGEGWGEQTLNLEPGVTHIVRVRYKPVNQNPDTGAVLIESNDPSNPQYVIPVSTQGLAPKIFSPATVSFPRVTPPGPGSSGDGPWRGAWKMTQVQNTGEAPLSISEIKVKGNNSRFDFSIPQPTAEEIAEGLAPDPDNDTKQWPASLAPTESFDVRVWFAPDTNNPENDELVFKSDDPTSPEYSVNLIGNSGSPCIEVSPVGEVDFALSSIGNVSQKTVTITNCSPSSKLKLQDIEITDDGGGVFAIKDGSLPAGLPAEEFVLDEGGRANFVVTFSPTQEAAYTGMVRIKSNDPSQSTLNLPLNGRGTNNACPTAVATAKVTPGGRAGTNIQALPLETIQFDGTGSSDPDGAIQRYEWTILSAPAASSSRILPTGDSSPTMFMDINGEYKVELKVYDDQNTVSCGEPAIVTILVNSETDIHIQLTWTSNGVADNDVDLHYLHPNGNRWAINANGWDCHWNNKTPNWNVPGGNPTLDIDDLNGPGPENISHSNLENVTYKIGVHYYSDHGNGPAYASIEVRNRGILTFAARDKMLHNDQFWLVGLLNGRSRTVAAVDQVTAGYP
;
A
#
# COMPACT_ATOMS: atom_id res chain seq x y z
N MET A 1 -20.46 -36.82 0.37
CA MET A 1 -20.83 -36.76 -1.06
C MET A 1 -19.98 -35.66 -1.69
N GLN A 2 -18.78 -35.92 -2.21
CA GLN A 2 -18.46 -36.59 -3.47
C GLN A 2 -19.17 -35.94 -4.67
N LYS A 3 -18.34 -35.33 -5.54
CA LYS A 3 -18.59 -34.64 -6.84
C LYS A 3 -18.84 -33.12 -6.82
N ARG A 4 -17.72 -32.37 -6.92
CA ARG A 4 -17.39 -31.29 -7.91
C ARG A 4 -16.19 -30.52 -7.33
N ARG A 5 -14.95 -31.01 -7.39
CA ARG A 5 -13.96 -30.97 -8.50
C ARG A 5 -13.72 -29.59 -9.11
N ASN A 6 -12.47 -29.15 -8.95
CA ASN A 6 -11.57 -28.66 -10.00
C ASN A 6 -11.99 -27.41 -10.76
N SER A 7 -11.52 -26.25 -10.30
CA SER A 7 -11.22 -25.09 -11.16
C SER A 7 -10.40 -24.05 -10.39
N MET A 8 -9.07 -24.20 -10.39
CA MET A 8 -8.08 -23.10 -10.32
C MET A 8 -6.66 -23.69 -10.33
N ALA A 9 -6.18 -24.01 -11.53
CA ALA A 9 -4.77 -24.21 -11.83
C ALA A 9 -4.60 -24.25 -13.35
N LEU A 10 -4.66 -23.08 -13.99
CA LEU A 10 -4.28 -22.90 -15.39
C LEU A 10 -3.92 -21.42 -15.62
N LEU A 11 -2.76 -21.22 -16.25
CA LEU A 11 -2.00 -19.98 -16.52
C LEU A 11 -1.16 -19.46 -15.33
N GLU A 12 0.14 -19.20 -15.43
CA GLU A 12 1.17 -19.36 -16.46
C GLU A 12 2.53 -19.42 -15.72
N ARG A 13 3.38 -20.42 -15.99
CA ARG A 13 4.84 -20.31 -15.83
C ARG A 13 5.45 -20.39 -17.23
N ARG A 14 5.71 -19.23 -17.84
CA ARG A 14 6.60 -19.13 -19.00
C ARG A 14 8.02 -18.95 -18.48
N SER A 15 8.82 -20.02 -18.53
CA SER A 15 10.28 -19.92 -18.50
C SER A 15 10.80 -20.08 -19.93
N THR A 16 11.22 -18.96 -20.49
CA THR A 16 11.98 -18.87 -21.73
C THR A 16 13.41 -19.34 -21.46
N ILE A 17 13.80 -20.52 -21.96
CA ILE A 17 15.20 -20.86 -22.17
C ILE A 17 15.37 -21.32 -23.61
N LEU A 18 16.13 -20.50 -24.34
CA LEU A 18 16.60 -20.70 -25.70
C LEU A 18 17.50 -21.95 -25.75
N ILE A 19 17.12 -22.98 -26.49
CA ILE A 19 18.04 -24.03 -26.93
C ILE A 19 18.32 -23.81 -28.41
N GLY A 20 19.54 -23.36 -28.72
CA GLY A 20 20.05 -23.29 -30.08
C GLY A 20 20.27 -24.69 -30.64
N LEU A 21 19.39 -25.10 -31.57
CA LEU A 21 19.57 -26.28 -32.40
C LEU A 21 20.56 -25.95 -33.54
N LEU A 22 21.75 -26.54 -33.51
CA LEU A 22 22.67 -26.54 -34.66
C LEU A 22 22.45 -27.85 -35.44
N LEU A 23 21.57 -27.79 -36.45
CA LEU A 23 21.47 -28.82 -37.49
C LEU A 23 22.52 -28.53 -38.57
N ALA A 24 23.49 -29.42 -38.75
CA ALA A 24 24.30 -29.48 -39.95
C ALA A 24 23.73 -30.57 -40.88
N LEU A 25 22.87 -30.14 -41.80
CA LEU A 25 22.52 -30.91 -43.00
C LEU A 25 23.68 -30.80 -44.00
N SER A 26 24.22 -31.91 -44.47
CA SER A 26 25.02 -31.92 -45.71
C SER A 26 24.56 -33.05 -46.62
N LEU A 27 23.83 -32.65 -47.67
CA LEU A 27 23.62 -33.43 -48.88
C LEU A 27 23.88 -32.48 -50.05
N GLY A 28 24.88 -32.80 -50.86
CA GLY A 28 25.25 -32.06 -52.05
C GLY A 28 25.97 -32.98 -53.02
N PHE A 29 25.19 -33.63 -53.88
CA PHE A 29 25.66 -34.32 -55.08
C PHE A 29 26.44 -33.35 -55.97
N THR A 30 27.59 -33.77 -56.48
CA THR A 30 28.08 -33.32 -57.79
C THR A 30 28.56 -34.51 -58.59
N ALA A 31 28.01 -34.62 -59.81
CA ALA A 31 28.43 -35.55 -60.84
C ALA A 31 29.63 -34.97 -61.59
N GLY A 32 30.61 -35.82 -61.88
CA GLY A 32 31.72 -35.49 -62.77
C GLY A 32 32.26 -36.79 -63.37
N CYS A 33 31.94 -37.03 -64.64
CA CYS A 33 32.53 -38.09 -65.45
C CYS A 33 33.94 -37.68 -65.91
N SER A 34 34.89 -38.61 -65.92
CA SER A 34 35.82 -38.81 -67.04
C SER A 34 36.57 -40.13 -66.86
N ASP A 35 36.55 -40.93 -67.92
CA ASP A 35 37.42 -42.08 -68.17
C ASP A 35 38.91 -41.66 -68.20
N ASP A 36 39.84 -42.51 -67.76
CA ASP A 36 40.61 -43.39 -68.66
C ASP A 36 41.76 -44.14 -67.94
N ASP A 37 41.86 -45.42 -68.31
CA ASP A 37 43.05 -46.24 -68.56
C ASP A 37 44.16 -46.57 -67.52
N THR A 38 44.18 -47.88 -67.25
CA THR A 38 45.32 -48.83 -67.38
C THR A 38 46.27 -49.14 -66.20
N SER A 39 46.30 -50.46 -65.95
CA SER A 39 47.47 -51.34 -65.80
C SER A 39 47.89 -51.88 -64.42
N SER A 40 47.77 -53.21 -64.36
CA SER A 40 48.70 -54.23 -63.86
C SER A 40 48.85 -54.55 -62.37
N ASP A 41 48.74 -55.87 -62.14
CA ASP A 41 49.42 -56.73 -61.18
C ASP A 41 49.03 -56.71 -59.69
N GLY A 42 48.23 -57.72 -59.34
CA GLY A 42 48.80 -58.96 -58.78
C GLY A 42 49.34 -58.89 -57.35
N GLY A 43 48.64 -59.55 -56.43
CA GLY A 43 49.25 -59.93 -55.14
C GLY A 43 48.22 -60.25 -54.06
N GLY A 44 47.83 -61.52 -53.98
CA GLY A 44 47.07 -62.02 -52.84
C GLY A 44 47.85 -61.89 -51.54
N GLY A 45 47.38 -61.00 -50.67
CA GLY A 45 47.66 -61.02 -49.24
C GLY A 45 46.36 -61.35 -48.53
N GLY A 46 46.20 -62.61 -48.13
CA GLY A 46 45.07 -63.05 -47.32
C GLY A 46 45.07 -62.35 -45.97
N SER A 47 44.34 -61.24 -45.88
CA SER A 47 43.92 -60.73 -44.59
C SER A 47 42.71 -61.54 -44.17
N ILE A 48 42.89 -62.35 -43.13
CA ILE A 48 41.82 -62.98 -42.36
C ILE A 48 40.75 -61.91 -42.16
N GLY A 49 39.58 -62.10 -42.79
CA GLY A 49 38.49 -61.15 -42.69
C GLY A 49 38.22 -60.90 -41.22
N SER A 50 38.40 -59.66 -40.78
CA SER A 50 37.93 -59.20 -39.48
C SER A 50 36.47 -59.64 -39.41
N LYS A 51 36.17 -60.61 -38.54
CA LYS A 51 34.78 -60.99 -38.30
C LYS A 51 34.06 -59.68 -37.99
N LYS A 52 32.99 -59.39 -38.73
CA LYS A 52 32.11 -58.29 -38.35
C LYS A 52 31.54 -58.66 -36.99
N LEU A 53 31.78 -57.82 -35.99
CA LEU A 53 31.39 -58.04 -34.60
C LEU A 53 30.27 -57.06 -34.23
N GLY A 54 29.35 -57.50 -33.38
CA GLY A 54 28.48 -56.58 -32.65
C GLY A 54 29.31 -55.88 -31.56
N GLN A 55 29.07 -54.60 -31.36
CA GLN A 55 29.73 -53.82 -30.30
C GLN A 55 28.68 -53.04 -29.54
N VAL A 56 28.64 -53.22 -28.22
CA VAL A 56 27.70 -52.51 -27.36
C VAL A 56 28.25 -51.14 -26.98
N SER A 57 27.41 -50.13 -27.12
CA SER A 57 27.63 -48.80 -26.57
C SER A 57 26.37 -48.35 -25.83
N ALA A 58 26.52 -47.51 -24.81
CA ALA A 58 25.39 -46.96 -24.09
C ALA A 58 25.61 -45.49 -23.75
N THR A 59 24.52 -44.72 -23.75
CA THR A 59 24.53 -43.29 -23.38
C THR A 59 23.29 -42.97 -22.53
N PRO A 60 23.44 -42.31 -21.37
CA PRO A 60 24.70 -41.85 -20.76
C PRO A 60 25.51 -43.01 -20.12
N ASN A 61 26.82 -42.82 -19.95
CA ASN A 61 27.73 -43.70 -19.20
C ASN A 61 28.86 -42.85 -18.57
N PRO A 62 28.88 -42.58 -17.24
CA PRO A 62 27.97 -43.09 -16.20
C PRO A 62 26.54 -42.55 -16.30
N ILE A 63 25.60 -43.23 -15.63
CA ILE A 63 24.25 -42.70 -15.39
C ILE A 63 24.31 -41.75 -14.20
N THR A 64 23.85 -40.53 -14.40
CA THR A 64 23.68 -39.52 -13.35
C THR A 64 22.24 -39.04 -13.39
N PHE A 65 21.70 -38.72 -12.21
CA PHE A 65 20.37 -38.16 -12.06
C PHE A 65 20.48 -36.69 -11.72
N GLU A 66 19.48 -35.91 -12.14
CA GLU A 66 19.24 -34.63 -11.49
C GLU A 66 18.89 -34.88 -10.01
N THR A 67 19.37 -34.03 -9.11
CA THR A 67 19.06 -34.16 -7.69
C THR A 67 17.55 -34.01 -7.49
N VAL A 68 16.96 -34.90 -6.71
CA VAL A 68 15.53 -34.95 -6.43
C VAL A 68 15.33 -35.01 -4.91
N ALA A 69 14.23 -34.42 -4.43
CA ALA A 69 13.89 -34.40 -3.02
C ALA A 69 13.71 -35.83 -2.46
N LEU A 70 13.95 -35.98 -1.15
CA LEU A 70 13.73 -37.22 -0.42
C LEU A 70 12.29 -37.73 -0.61
N GLY A 71 12.13 -38.96 -1.10
CA GLY A 71 10.83 -39.59 -1.36
C GLY A 71 10.16 -39.24 -2.71
N GLU A 72 10.74 -38.32 -3.48
CA GLU A 72 10.32 -38.00 -4.85
C GLU A 72 11.09 -38.86 -5.88
N GLU A 73 10.64 -38.88 -7.13
CA GLU A 73 11.18 -39.79 -8.16
C GLU A 73 11.66 -39.04 -9.42
N THR A 74 12.75 -39.53 -10.00
CA THR A 74 13.24 -39.07 -11.31
C THR A 74 13.60 -40.27 -12.19
N SER A 75 13.85 -40.05 -13.48
CA SER A 75 14.15 -41.13 -14.42
C SER A 75 15.10 -40.71 -15.52
N VAL A 76 15.98 -41.62 -15.92
CA VAL A 76 16.93 -41.44 -17.02
C VAL A 76 16.71 -42.54 -18.05
N ASN A 77 16.58 -42.14 -19.32
CA ASN A 77 16.58 -43.07 -20.44
C ASN A 77 18.02 -43.41 -20.81
N VAL A 78 18.34 -44.70 -20.88
CA VAL A 78 19.64 -45.23 -21.29
C VAL A 78 19.49 -45.81 -22.69
N MET A 79 20.20 -45.22 -23.65
CA MET A 79 20.21 -45.63 -25.05
C MET A 79 21.32 -46.65 -25.26
N ILE A 80 20.94 -47.91 -25.45
CA ILE A 80 21.84 -49.04 -25.72
C ILE A 80 21.89 -49.25 -27.24
N SER A 81 23.05 -49.08 -27.86
CA SER A 81 23.21 -49.10 -29.32
C SER A 81 24.23 -50.14 -29.76
N ASN A 82 23.99 -50.73 -30.93
CA ASN A 82 25.00 -51.52 -31.61
C ASN A 82 25.84 -50.63 -32.54
N THR A 83 27.08 -50.34 -32.16
CA THR A 83 28.03 -49.56 -32.96
C THR A 83 28.93 -50.44 -33.84
N GLY A 84 28.76 -51.75 -33.78
CA GLY A 84 29.52 -52.72 -34.56
C GLY A 84 28.97 -52.93 -35.98
N GLU A 85 29.57 -53.86 -36.70
CA GLU A 85 29.22 -54.17 -38.11
C GLU A 85 28.37 -55.44 -38.26
N SER A 86 28.02 -56.10 -37.16
CA SER A 86 27.20 -57.33 -37.12
C SER A 86 26.18 -57.26 -36.00
N THR A 87 25.14 -58.10 -36.04
CA THR A 87 24.07 -58.14 -35.04
C THR A 87 24.64 -58.34 -33.63
N LEU A 88 24.35 -57.40 -32.73
CA LEU A 88 24.60 -57.52 -31.30
C LEU A 88 23.43 -58.27 -30.66
N ARG A 89 23.72 -59.40 -30.02
CA ARG A 89 22.73 -60.18 -29.27
C ARG A 89 22.94 -59.92 -27.79
N ILE A 90 21.98 -59.23 -27.20
CA ILE A 90 21.92 -59.01 -25.77
C ILE A 90 21.13 -60.19 -25.18
N SER A 91 21.69 -60.85 -24.17
CA SER A 91 21.06 -61.97 -23.46
C SER A 91 20.36 -61.53 -22.18
N ASN A 92 20.83 -60.45 -21.56
CA ASN A 92 20.26 -59.94 -20.31
C ASN A 92 20.57 -58.45 -20.13
N ILE A 93 19.59 -57.69 -19.62
CA ILE A 93 19.77 -56.34 -19.10
C ILE A 93 19.30 -56.32 -17.66
N ALA A 94 20.23 -56.14 -16.72
CA ALA A 94 19.96 -56.14 -15.29
C ALA A 94 20.32 -54.80 -14.65
N LEU A 95 19.60 -54.45 -13.59
CA LEU A 95 19.91 -53.33 -12.69
C LEU A 95 20.37 -53.94 -11.36
N LYS A 96 21.55 -53.54 -10.89
CA LYS A 96 22.06 -53.90 -9.56
C LYS A 96 22.23 -52.63 -8.74
N GLU A 97 21.77 -52.69 -7.51
CA GLU A 97 21.93 -51.63 -6.51
C GLU A 97 23.15 -51.94 -5.62
N ASP A 98 23.58 -50.96 -4.84
CA ASP A 98 24.63 -51.08 -3.82
C ASP A 98 25.98 -51.63 -4.32
N VAL A 99 26.35 -51.28 -5.56
CA VAL A 99 27.61 -51.71 -6.15
C VAL A 99 28.75 -50.76 -5.77
N GLY A 100 29.69 -51.24 -4.97
CA GLY A 100 30.89 -50.48 -4.62
C GLY A 100 31.24 -50.53 -3.13
N ALA A 101 32.00 -49.52 -2.70
CA ALA A 101 32.41 -49.34 -1.32
C ALA A 101 31.29 -48.69 -0.47
N PRO A 102 31.16 -49.03 0.83
CA PRO A 102 30.07 -48.58 1.71
C PRO A 102 29.92 -47.05 1.83
N PRO A 103 28.75 -46.55 2.29
CA PRO A 103 27.66 -47.30 2.93
C PRO A 103 26.74 -48.01 1.92
N ARG A 104 26.33 -49.24 2.26
CA ARG A 104 25.22 -49.95 1.62
C ARG A 104 24.11 -49.96 2.66
N ASP A 105 22.97 -49.35 2.36
CA ASP A 105 21.86 -49.24 3.31
C ASP A 105 20.82 -50.35 3.12
N MET A 106 20.97 -51.23 2.13
CA MET A 106 20.03 -52.32 1.81
C MET A 106 18.62 -51.83 1.52
N GLU A 107 18.43 -50.53 1.34
CA GLU A 107 17.18 -49.97 0.87
C GLU A 107 17.16 -50.09 -0.68
N GLN A 108 16.00 -49.83 -1.29
CA GLN A 108 15.84 -49.94 -2.74
C GLN A 108 15.42 -48.59 -3.32
N GLU A 109 16.30 -48.00 -4.13
CA GLU A 109 16.20 -46.65 -4.66
C GLU A 109 16.14 -46.63 -6.19
N PHE A 110 16.77 -47.58 -6.86
CA PHE A 110 16.83 -47.72 -8.30
C PHE A 110 15.88 -48.80 -8.80
N PHE A 111 14.96 -48.39 -9.65
CA PHE A 111 13.91 -49.23 -10.19
C PHE A 111 14.03 -49.35 -11.71
N LYS A 112 13.70 -50.54 -12.19
CA LYS A 112 13.47 -50.80 -13.62
C LYS A 112 12.12 -50.18 -13.99
N ASP A 113 12.11 -49.27 -14.96
CA ASP A 113 10.89 -48.65 -15.46
C ASP A 113 10.65 -49.02 -16.93
N GLY A 114 9.42 -49.43 -17.25
CA GLY A 114 9.01 -49.84 -18.60
C GLY A 114 9.49 -51.23 -19.06
N GLU A 115 9.32 -51.50 -20.35
CA GLU A 115 9.74 -52.74 -21.01
C GLU A 115 11.24 -52.68 -21.42
N GLY A 116 11.82 -53.82 -21.81
CA GLY A 116 13.22 -53.88 -22.27
C GLY A 116 14.25 -54.35 -21.23
N TRP A 117 13.78 -54.75 -20.03
CA TRP A 117 14.61 -55.31 -18.96
C TRP A 117 14.56 -56.85 -18.93
N GLY A 118 15.58 -57.48 -18.31
CA GLY A 118 15.59 -58.91 -17.99
C GLY A 118 16.23 -59.81 -19.06
N GLU A 119 16.04 -61.12 -18.89
CA GLU A 119 16.53 -62.15 -19.82
C GLU A 119 15.68 -62.15 -21.10
N GLN A 120 16.15 -61.43 -22.11
CA GLN A 120 15.53 -61.40 -23.43
C GLN A 120 16.62 -61.59 -24.49
N THR A 121 16.35 -62.39 -25.51
CA THR A 121 17.21 -62.44 -26.70
C THR A 121 16.88 -61.23 -27.56
N LEU A 122 17.54 -60.10 -27.29
CA LEU A 122 17.38 -58.87 -28.04
C LEU A 122 18.47 -58.79 -29.11
N ASN A 123 18.07 -58.76 -30.38
CA ASN A 123 18.97 -58.63 -31.52
C ASN A 123 18.94 -57.18 -32.02
N LEU A 124 20.05 -56.47 -31.90
CA LEU A 124 20.22 -55.13 -32.43
C LEU A 124 21.08 -55.18 -33.69
N GLU A 125 20.49 -54.84 -34.83
CA GLU A 125 21.23 -54.64 -36.08
C GLU A 125 22.18 -53.43 -35.97
N PRO A 126 23.23 -53.36 -36.80
CA PRO A 126 24.14 -52.22 -36.81
C PRO A 126 23.42 -50.86 -36.88
N GLY A 127 23.73 -49.96 -35.95
CA GLY A 127 23.13 -48.63 -35.85
C GLY A 127 21.77 -48.57 -35.16
N VAL A 128 21.20 -49.70 -34.72
CA VAL A 128 19.92 -49.74 -33.98
C VAL A 128 20.15 -49.47 -32.49
N THR A 129 19.25 -48.68 -31.90
CA THR A 129 19.23 -48.36 -30.48
C THR A 129 18.01 -48.97 -29.80
N HIS A 130 18.22 -49.54 -28.62
CA HIS A 130 17.19 -49.92 -27.66
C HIS A 130 17.25 -48.99 -26.46
N ILE A 131 16.10 -48.64 -25.89
CA ILE A 131 16.01 -47.70 -24.76
C ILE A 131 15.47 -48.44 -23.56
N VAL A 132 16.18 -48.37 -22.44
CA VAL A 132 15.68 -48.78 -21.12
C VAL A 132 15.62 -47.56 -20.22
N ARG A 133 14.71 -47.54 -19.25
CA ARG A 133 14.57 -46.42 -18.31
C ARG A 133 14.87 -46.85 -16.90
N VAL A 134 15.81 -46.16 -16.26
CA VAL A 134 16.13 -46.31 -14.84
C VAL A 134 15.40 -45.22 -14.09
N ARG A 135 14.59 -45.60 -13.12
CA ARG A 135 13.92 -44.68 -12.19
C ARG A 135 14.68 -44.67 -10.86
N TYR A 136 14.82 -43.50 -10.25
CA TYR A 136 15.50 -43.29 -8.97
C TYR A 136 14.57 -42.62 -7.96
N LYS A 137 14.56 -43.12 -6.72
CA LYS A 137 13.82 -42.60 -5.58
C LYS A 137 14.70 -42.65 -4.32
N PRO A 138 15.28 -41.53 -3.87
CA PRO A 138 16.03 -41.50 -2.60
C PRO A 138 15.10 -41.76 -1.42
N VAL A 139 15.54 -42.62 -0.51
CA VAL A 139 14.83 -42.95 0.75
C VAL A 139 15.57 -42.44 1.98
N ASN A 140 16.84 -42.08 1.83
CA ASN A 140 17.66 -41.44 2.85
C ASN A 140 18.58 -40.36 2.23
N GLN A 141 19.42 -39.72 3.05
CA GLN A 141 20.26 -38.59 2.64
C GLN A 141 21.63 -39.01 2.09
N ASN A 142 21.99 -40.29 2.18
CA ASN A 142 23.30 -40.76 1.74
C ASN A 142 23.36 -40.82 0.20
N PRO A 143 24.56 -40.69 -0.39
CA PRO A 143 24.73 -40.97 -1.81
C PRO A 143 24.50 -42.46 -2.10
N ASP A 144 23.75 -42.75 -3.15
CA ASP A 144 23.42 -44.11 -3.59
C ASP A 144 24.30 -44.55 -4.75
N THR A 145 24.54 -45.86 -4.85
CA THR A 145 25.35 -46.46 -5.92
C THR A 145 24.63 -47.63 -6.58
N GLY A 146 24.80 -47.77 -7.90
CA GLY A 146 24.13 -48.78 -8.71
C GLY A 146 24.89 -49.09 -10.00
N ALA A 147 24.45 -50.07 -10.76
CA ALA A 147 24.93 -50.32 -12.11
C ALA A 147 23.88 -51.00 -12.99
N VAL A 148 23.81 -50.58 -14.26
CA VAL A 148 23.14 -51.34 -15.31
C VAL A 148 24.15 -52.28 -15.96
N LEU A 149 23.82 -53.56 -16.03
CA LEU A 149 24.63 -54.64 -16.55
C LEU A 149 23.99 -55.18 -17.83
N ILE A 150 24.75 -55.18 -18.92
CA ILE A 150 24.31 -55.67 -20.23
C ILE A 150 25.19 -56.85 -20.61
N GLU A 151 24.59 -58.03 -20.70
CA GLU A 151 25.28 -59.25 -21.15
C GLU A 151 25.02 -59.44 -22.64
N SER A 152 26.08 -59.60 -23.43
CA SER A 152 25.97 -59.67 -24.89
C SER A 152 27.05 -60.54 -25.53
N ASN A 153 26.91 -60.77 -26.85
CA ASN A 153 27.93 -61.44 -27.65
C ASN A 153 29.06 -60.51 -28.15
N ASP A 154 29.19 -59.28 -27.61
CA ASP A 154 30.34 -58.42 -27.85
C ASP A 154 31.60 -59.08 -27.26
N PRO A 155 32.61 -59.46 -28.07
CA PRO A 155 33.79 -60.16 -27.57
C PRO A 155 34.75 -59.26 -26.78
N SER A 156 34.65 -57.93 -26.95
CA SER A 156 35.47 -56.96 -26.22
C SER A 156 34.85 -56.64 -24.87
N ASN A 157 33.52 -56.57 -24.80
CA ASN A 157 32.77 -56.28 -23.57
C ASN A 157 31.55 -57.23 -23.41
N PRO A 158 31.78 -58.52 -23.12
CA PRO A 158 30.68 -59.49 -23.02
C PRO A 158 29.72 -59.17 -21.85
N GLN A 159 30.20 -58.45 -20.85
CA GLN A 159 29.39 -57.82 -19.80
C GLN A 159 29.76 -56.33 -19.75
N TYR A 160 28.88 -55.48 -20.28
CA TYR A 160 29.06 -54.03 -20.29
C TYR A 160 28.40 -53.42 -19.05
N VAL A 161 29.16 -52.66 -18.26
CA VAL A 161 28.72 -52.09 -16.98
C VAL A 161 28.58 -50.58 -17.13
N ILE A 162 27.40 -50.07 -16.78
CA ILE A 162 27.12 -48.63 -16.73
C ILE A 162 26.92 -48.26 -15.26
N PRO A 163 27.90 -47.62 -14.59
CA PRO A 163 27.76 -47.24 -13.21
C PRO A 163 26.70 -46.15 -13.04
N VAL A 164 26.02 -46.21 -11.91
CA VAL A 164 25.01 -45.26 -11.42
C VAL A 164 25.53 -44.73 -10.09
N SER A 165 25.56 -43.40 -9.93
CA SER A 165 25.93 -42.77 -8.65
C SER A 165 25.14 -41.49 -8.45
N THR A 166 24.64 -41.26 -7.25
CA THR A 166 23.93 -40.03 -6.87
C THR A 166 24.77 -39.21 -5.90
N GLN A 167 24.35 -37.97 -5.65
CA GLN A 167 24.93 -37.12 -4.61
C GLN A 167 24.09 -37.27 -3.33
N GLY A 168 24.71 -37.06 -2.17
CA GLY A 168 23.96 -37.00 -0.91
C GLY A 168 23.02 -35.80 -0.89
N LEU A 169 21.87 -35.97 -0.25
CA LEU A 169 20.87 -34.92 -0.10
C LEU A 169 21.14 -34.10 1.15
N ALA A 170 21.00 -32.78 1.05
CA ALA A 170 21.18 -31.88 2.19
C ALA A 170 20.02 -30.88 2.26
N PRO A 171 19.61 -30.46 3.47
CA PRO A 171 18.69 -29.35 3.61
C PRO A 171 19.40 -28.03 3.26
N LYS A 172 18.62 -27.04 2.81
CA LYS A 172 19.17 -25.71 2.51
C LYS A 172 18.22 -24.61 2.94
N ILE A 173 18.62 -23.83 3.93
CA ILE A 173 17.80 -22.72 4.43
C ILE A 173 17.89 -21.52 3.49
N PHE A 174 16.75 -20.89 3.28
CA PHE A 174 16.65 -19.61 2.58
C PHE A 174 15.67 -18.68 3.30
N SER A 175 16.06 -17.41 3.40
CA SER A 175 15.17 -16.32 3.82
C SER A 175 15.67 -15.01 3.21
N PRO A 176 14.80 -14.03 2.87
CA PRO A 176 15.23 -12.71 2.46
C PRO A 176 16.30 -12.12 3.39
N ALA A 177 17.39 -11.60 2.83
CA ALA A 177 18.57 -11.19 3.61
C ALA A 177 18.34 -9.95 4.51
N THR A 178 17.23 -9.23 4.34
CA THR A 178 16.97 -8.00 5.09
C THR A 178 15.48 -7.75 5.28
N VAL A 179 15.11 -7.35 6.51
CA VAL A 179 13.80 -6.80 6.86
C VAL A 179 14.02 -5.37 7.35
N SER A 180 13.54 -4.39 6.57
CA SER A 180 13.67 -2.97 6.90
C SER A 180 12.33 -2.35 7.27
N PHE A 181 12.29 -1.58 8.35
CA PHE A 181 11.10 -0.83 8.77
C PHE A 181 11.22 0.62 8.33
N PRO A 182 10.16 1.21 7.72
CA PRO A 182 10.08 2.66 7.57
C PRO A 182 10.05 3.33 8.95
N ARG A 183 10.01 4.66 9.00
CA ARG A 183 10.03 5.36 10.29
C ARG A 183 8.88 4.89 11.20
N VAL A 184 9.25 4.30 12.34
CA VAL A 184 8.34 3.98 13.44
C VAL A 184 8.55 5.01 14.53
N THR A 185 7.50 5.77 14.84
CA THR A 185 7.57 6.80 15.87
C THR A 185 7.60 6.13 17.25
N PRO A 186 8.58 6.45 18.12
CA PRO A 186 8.58 5.93 19.47
C PRO A 186 7.37 6.46 20.26
N PRO A 187 6.84 5.70 21.24
CA PRO A 187 5.72 6.14 22.06
C PRO A 187 6.07 7.46 22.78
N GLY A 188 5.17 8.44 22.75
CA GLY A 188 5.38 9.73 23.41
C GLY A 188 5.52 9.61 24.93
N PRO A 189 6.19 10.56 25.60
CA PRO A 189 6.33 10.55 27.06
C PRO A 189 4.93 10.61 27.71
N GLY A 190 4.51 9.49 28.32
CA GLY A 190 3.20 9.36 28.98
C GLY A 190 2.31 8.22 28.47
N SER A 191 2.71 7.48 27.44
CA SER A 191 2.00 6.25 27.02
C SER A 191 2.32 5.07 27.95
N SER A 192 1.92 5.18 29.21
CA SER A 192 1.86 4.03 30.13
C SER A 192 0.45 3.45 30.07
N GLY A 193 0.24 2.28 29.45
CA GLY A 193 -1.04 1.61 29.68
C GLY A 193 -1.42 0.37 28.88
N ASP A 194 -1.09 0.24 27.59
CA ASP A 194 -1.75 -0.79 26.77
C ASP A 194 -0.77 -1.83 26.20
N GLY A 195 -0.60 -2.96 26.91
CA GLY A 195 -0.19 -4.27 26.36
C GLY A 195 1.21 -4.37 25.71
N PRO A 196 1.72 -5.58 25.46
CA PRO A 196 3.06 -5.75 24.89
C PRO A 196 3.02 -5.40 23.39
N TRP A 197 3.72 -4.33 23.01
CA TRP A 197 4.13 -4.00 21.63
C TRP A 197 3.06 -3.42 20.68
N ARG A 198 2.77 -2.11 20.78
CA ARG A 198 2.31 -1.32 19.62
C ARG A 198 3.47 -0.97 18.66
N GLY A 199 4.28 -1.98 18.30
CA GLY A 199 5.36 -1.85 17.30
C GLY A 199 4.84 -2.02 15.88
N ALA A 200 5.59 -1.55 14.89
CA ALA A 200 5.33 -1.92 13.50
C ALA A 200 5.78 -3.37 13.27
N TRP A 201 5.17 -4.07 12.31
CA TRP A 201 5.58 -5.41 11.93
C TRP A 201 5.75 -5.57 10.42
N LYS A 202 6.59 -6.53 10.03
CA LYS A 202 6.77 -6.97 8.64
C LYS A 202 6.92 -8.47 8.57
N MET A 203 6.47 -9.05 7.46
CA MET A 203 6.64 -10.48 7.20
C MET A 203 7.97 -10.75 6.50
N THR A 204 8.63 -11.82 6.92
CA THR A 204 9.64 -12.54 6.13
C THR A 204 9.22 -14.01 6.08
N GLN A 205 9.93 -14.81 5.29
CA GLN A 205 9.64 -16.24 5.14
C GLN A 205 10.93 -17.04 5.25
N VAL A 206 10.83 -18.22 5.85
CA VAL A 206 11.88 -19.22 5.86
C VAL A 206 11.44 -20.37 4.98
N GLN A 207 12.31 -20.78 4.05
CA GLN A 207 12.04 -21.86 3.11
C GLN A 207 13.18 -22.88 3.13
N ASN A 208 12.83 -24.16 3.00
CA ASN A 208 13.78 -25.20 2.64
C ASN A 208 13.90 -25.29 1.12
N THR A 209 15.04 -24.85 0.58
CA THR A 209 15.37 -24.91 -0.85
C THR A 209 16.25 -26.11 -1.20
N GLY A 210 16.54 -26.96 -0.23
CA GLY A 210 17.33 -28.18 -0.41
C GLY A 210 16.45 -29.40 -0.65
N GLU A 211 17.10 -30.55 -0.75
CA GLU A 211 16.49 -31.81 -1.15
C GLU A 211 16.22 -32.76 0.02
N ALA A 212 16.68 -32.42 1.23
CA ALA A 212 16.37 -33.14 2.46
C ALA A 212 15.59 -32.26 3.46
N PRO A 213 14.85 -32.85 4.42
CA PRO A 213 14.13 -32.09 5.43
C PRO A 213 15.06 -31.19 6.26
N LEU A 214 14.70 -29.91 6.41
CA LEU A 214 15.43 -28.89 7.16
C LEU A 214 14.90 -28.81 8.59
N SER A 215 15.77 -28.87 9.59
CA SER A 215 15.41 -28.74 11.01
C SER A 215 15.95 -27.43 11.56
N ILE A 216 15.08 -26.63 12.19
CA ILE A 216 15.48 -25.36 12.81
C ILE A 216 15.50 -25.52 14.33
N SER A 217 16.70 -25.46 14.90
CA SER A 217 16.96 -25.66 16.33
C SER A 217 16.77 -24.41 17.18
N GLU A 218 17.00 -23.22 16.61
CA GLU A 218 16.89 -21.94 17.32
C GLU A 218 16.50 -20.83 16.33
N ILE A 219 15.56 -19.98 16.74
CA ILE A 219 15.28 -18.69 16.11
C ILE A 219 15.41 -17.63 17.20
N LYS A 220 16.22 -16.59 16.98
CA LYS A 220 16.36 -15.49 17.92
C LYS A 220 16.76 -14.18 17.26
N VAL A 221 16.40 -13.08 17.90
CA VAL A 221 17.07 -11.81 17.67
C VAL A 221 18.41 -11.81 18.42
N LYS A 222 19.49 -11.39 17.77
CA LYS A 222 20.85 -11.51 18.30
C LYS A 222 21.13 -10.55 19.46
N GLY A 223 20.62 -9.32 19.41
CA GLY A 223 20.79 -8.32 20.46
C GLY A 223 19.94 -8.60 21.69
N ASN A 224 20.57 -8.58 22.88
CA ASN A 224 19.88 -8.83 24.15
C ASN A 224 18.95 -7.68 24.62
N ASN A 225 19.13 -6.47 24.08
CA ASN A 225 18.32 -5.29 24.36
C ASN A 225 17.74 -4.73 23.06
N SER A 226 17.41 -5.60 22.12
CA SER A 226 16.84 -5.22 20.83
C SER A 226 15.45 -4.61 21.00
N ARG A 227 15.10 -3.65 20.15
CA ARG A 227 13.71 -3.24 19.92
C ARG A 227 13.03 -4.06 18.83
N PHE A 228 13.73 -5.07 18.32
CA PHE A 228 13.15 -6.09 17.48
C PHE A 228 12.66 -7.28 18.30
N ASP A 229 11.56 -7.86 17.85
CA ASP A 229 11.11 -9.18 18.27
C ASP A 229 10.60 -9.96 17.05
N PHE A 230 10.28 -11.23 17.20
CA PHE A 230 9.67 -12.03 16.14
C PHE A 230 8.53 -12.89 16.66
N SER A 231 7.63 -13.30 15.79
CA SER A 231 6.57 -14.25 16.12
C SER A 231 6.22 -15.08 14.90
N ILE A 232 5.58 -16.22 15.13
CA ILE A 232 5.15 -17.15 14.09
C ILE A 232 3.64 -16.99 13.91
N PRO A 233 3.19 -16.48 12.75
CA PRO A 233 1.77 -16.27 12.51
C PRO A 233 0.97 -17.56 12.51
N GLN A 234 -0.25 -17.52 13.04
CA GLN A 234 -1.21 -18.62 13.01
C GLN A 234 -2.52 -18.16 12.35
N PRO A 235 -2.60 -18.21 11.00
CA PRO A 235 -3.82 -17.81 10.32
C PRO A 235 -4.98 -18.75 10.67
N THR A 236 -6.13 -18.16 10.95
CA THR A 236 -7.41 -18.83 11.14
C THR A 236 -7.94 -19.39 9.82
N ALA A 237 -8.89 -20.32 9.89
CA ALA A 237 -9.49 -20.90 8.69
C ALA A 237 -10.20 -19.83 7.84
N GLU A 238 -10.79 -18.84 8.49
CA GLU A 238 -11.44 -17.68 7.89
C GLU A 238 -10.43 -16.81 7.12
N GLU A 239 -9.31 -16.45 7.74
CA GLU A 239 -8.26 -15.64 7.09
C GLU A 239 -7.68 -16.34 5.86
N ILE A 240 -7.46 -17.66 5.93
CA ILE A 240 -7.00 -18.46 4.79
C ILE A 240 -8.04 -18.44 3.66
N ALA A 241 -9.33 -18.59 4.00
CA ALA A 241 -10.40 -18.61 3.00
C ALA A 241 -10.59 -17.25 2.31
N GLU A 242 -10.34 -16.16 3.02
CA GLU A 242 -10.49 -14.78 2.52
C GLU A 242 -9.18 -14.20 1.95
N GLY A 243 -8.05 -14.92 2.08
CA GLY A 243 -6.74 -14.43 1.65
C GLY A 243 -6.23 -13.24 2.47
N LEU A 244 -6.64 -13.14 3.72
CA LEU A 244 -6.25 -12.08 4.64
C LEU A 244 -4.90 -12.40 5.31
N ALA A 245 -4.19 -11.36 5.72
CA ALA A 245 -2.99 -11.52 6.54
C ALA A 245 -3.37 -12.00 7.95
N PRO A 246 -2.60 -12.91 8.58
CA PRO A 246 -2.91 -13.44 9.91
C PRO A 246 -2.97 -12.33 10.98
N ASP A 247 -3.96 -12.37 11.87
CA ASP A 247 -4.07 -11.48 13.03
C ASP A 247 -2.86 -11.64 13.97
N PRO A 248 -2.14 -10.55 14.28
CA PRO A 248 -1.02 -10.60 15.22
C PRO A 248 -1.31 -11.08 16.63
N ASP A 249 -2.55 -10.97 17.10
CA ASP A 249 -2.93 -11.45 18.43
C ASP A 249 -2.95 -13.00 18.51
N ASN A 250 -2.98 -13.68 17.37
CA ASN A 250 -2.97 -15.14 17.27
C ASN A 250 -1.56 -15.75 17.16
N ASP A 251 -0.52 -14.93 17.11
CA ASP A 251 0.83 -15.40 16.87
C ASP A 251 1.39 -16.25 18.02
N THR A 252 2.38 -17.08 17.70
CA THR A 252 3.10 -17.89 18.68
C THR A 252 4.61 -17.71 18.61
N LYS A 253 5.35 -18.40 19.47
CA LYS A 253 6.81 -18.57 19.37
C LYS A 253 7.21 -19.99 18.95
N GLN A 254 6.25 -20.78 18.49
CA GLN A 254 6.48 -22.16 18.05
C GLN A 254 6.55 -22.19 16.52
N TRP A 255 7.61 -22.77 15.99
CA TRP A 255 7.82 -22.99 14.55
C TRP A 255 7.74 -24.49 14.22
N PRO A 256 7.57 -24.85 12.94
CA PRO A 256 7.60 -26.25 12.51
C PRO A 256 8.92 -26.93 12.89
N ALA A 257 8.84 -28.13 13.44
CA ALA A 257 10.03 -28.89 13.87
C ALA A 257 10.92 -29.29 12.67
N SER A 258 10.33 -29.48 11.50
CA SER A 258 11.03 -29.79 10.26
C SER A 258 10.25 -29.21 9.08
N LEU A 259 10.96 -28.79 8.05
CA LEU A 259 10.41 -28.36 6.77
C LEU A 259 10.80 -29.36 5.70
N ALA A 260 9.81 -29.96 5.04
CA ALA A 260 10.03 -30.77 3.85
C ALA A 260 10.68 -29.93 2.73
N PRO A 261 11.33 -30.55 1.74
CA PRO A 261 11.82 -29.85 0.56
C PRO A 261 10.74 -28.95 -0.06
N THR A 262 11.11 -27.70 -0.40
CA THR A 262 10.25 -26.62 -0.89
C THR A 262 9.27 -26.00 0.09
N GLU A 263 9.05 -26.62 1.26
CA GLU A 263 8.16 -26.11 2.30
C GLU A 263 8.71 -24.82 2.91
N SER A 264 7.79 -23.95 3.31
CA SER A 264 8.09 -22.67 3.92
C SER A 264 7.11 -22.33 5.03
N PHE A 265 7.55 -21.53 5.99
CA PHE A 265 6.67 -20.87 6.95
C PHE A 265 7.05 -19.41 7.09
N ASP A 266 6.05 -18.60 7.43
CA ASP A 266 6.25 -17.18 7.59
C ASP A 266 6.73 -16.83 8.99
N VAL A 267 7.51 -15.76 9.09
CA VAL A 267 7.99 -15.18 10.34
C VAL A 267 7.61 -13.71 10.33
N ARG A 268 6.88 -13.28 11.35
CA ARG A 268 6.61 -11.87 11.57
C ARG A 268 7.73 -11.28 12.40
N VAL A 269 8.33 -10.20 11.92
CA VAL A 269 9.29 -9.39 12.64
C VAL A 269 8.57 -8.16 13.17
N TRP A 270 8.83 -7.82 14.42
CA TRP A 270 8.32 -6.65 15.11
C TRP A 270 9.44 -5.65 15.33
N PHE A 271 9.11 -4.36 15.26
CA PHE A 271 10.02 -3.27 15.62
C PHE A 271 9.27 -2.22 16.44
N ALA A 272 9.72 -2.01 17.68
CA ALA A 272 9.07 -1.13 18.66
C ALA A 272 10.10 -0.20 19.33
N PRO A 273 10.51 0.88 18.66
CA PRO A 273 11.52 1.78 19.19
C PRO A 273 11.00 2.58 20.40
N ASP A 274 11.88 2.87 21.36
CA ASP A 274 11.64 3.76 22.51
C ASP A 274 12.34 5.12 22.37
N THR A 275 13.22 5.26 21.36
CA THR A 275 13.94 6.50 21.03
C THR A 275 13.90 6.74 19.52
N ASN A 276 14.21 7.96 19.08
CA ASN A 276 14.39 8.26 17.64
C ASN A 276 15.80 7.84 17.13
N ASN A 277 16.54 7.02 17.85
CA ASN A 277 17.83 6.51 17.36
C ASN A 277 17.61 5.28 16.49
N PRO A 278 18.15 5.23 15.27
CA PRO A 278 18.03 4.05 14.42
C PRO A 278 18.69 2.84 15.08
N GLU A 279 18.12 1.66 14.81
CA GLU A 279 18.57 0.41 15.40
C GLU A 279 18.69 -0.66 14.32
N ASN A 280 19.81 -1.38 14.34
CA ASN A 280 20.05 -2.52 13.46
C ASN A 280 20.37 -3.75 14.31
N ASP A 281 19.85 -4.90 13.93
CA ASP A 281 20.09 -6.19 14.59
C ASP A 281 20.04 -7.33 13.57
N GLU A 282 20.15 -8.57 14.01
CA GLU A 282 20.05 -9.77 13.17
C GLU A 282 19.02 -10.74 13.76
N LEU A 283 18.12 -11.24 12.92
CA LEU A 283 17.32 -12.42 13.20
C LEU A 283 18.10 -13.65 12.74
N VAL A 284 18.48 -14.49 13.69
CA VAL A 284 19.37 -15.63 13.51
C VAL A 284 18.58 -16.93 13.56
N PHE A 285 18.78 -17.77 12.54
CA PHE A 285 18.26 -19.13 12.43
C PHE A 285 19.40 -20.12 12.54
N LYS A 286 19.32 -21.07 13.47
CA LYS A 286 20.26 -22.20 13.54
C LYS A 286 19.62 -23.47 13.02
N SER A 287 20.23 -24.09 12.04
CA SER A 287 19.70 -25.28 11.37
C SER A 287 20.74 -26.37 11.14
N ASP A 288 20.28 -27.50 10.63
CA ASP A 288 21.09 -28.61 10.13
C ASP A 288 21.58 -28.42 8.68
N ASP A 289 21.43 -27.23 8.10
CA ASP A 289 22.04 -26.87 6.81
C ASP A 289 23.58 -26.94 6.95
N PRO A 290 24.26 -27.85 6.21
CA PRO A 290 25.70 -28.05 6.36
C PRO A 290 26.53 -26.87 5.82
N THR A 291 25.95 -26.05 4.95
CA THR A 291 26.62 -24.89 4.34
C THR A 291 26.35 -23.60 5.11
N SER A 292 25.17 -23.49 5.72
CA SER A 292 24.71 -22.30 6.44
C SER A 292 24.07 -22.69 7.78
N PRO A 293 24.82 -23.29 8.72
CA PRO A 293 24.27 -23.78 10.00
C PRO A 293 23.76 -22.64 10.90
N GLU A 294 24.24 -21.42 10.66
CA GLU A 294 23.70 -20.18 11.24
C GLU A 294 23.41 -19.20 10.10
N TYR A 295 22.13 -18.99 9.80
CA TYR A 295 21.64 -18.06 8.78
C TYR A 295 21.12 -16.79 9.44
N SER A 296 21.54 -15.61 8.96
CA SER A 296 21.16 -14.32 9.57
C SER A 296 20.41 -13.45 8.58
N VAL A 297 19.32 -12.86 9.05
CA VAL A 297 18.54 -11.84 8.34
C VAL A 297 18.79 -10.50 9.01
N ASN A 298 19.27 -9.52 8.25
CA ASN A 298 19.55 -8.19 8.77
C ASN A 298 18.23 -7.46 9.08
N LEU A 299 18.10 -6.95 10.30
CA LEU A 299 16.97 -6.14 10.73
C LEU A 299 17.39 -4.67 10.75
N ILE A 300 16.64 -3.81 10.05
CA ILE A 300 16.92 -2.38 9.97
C ILE A 300 15.70 -1.62 10.46
N GLY A 301 15.87 -0.83 11.52
CA GLY A 301 14.80 -0.18 12.26
C GLY A 301 14.99 1.32 12.21
N ASN A 302 14.14 1.99 11.44
CA ASN A 302 14.19 3.45 11.35
C ASN A 302 13.26 4.06 12.42
N SER A 303 13.81 4.80 13.37
CA SER A 303 13.03 5.62 14.32
C SER A 303 13.38 7.12 14.25
N GLY A 304 14.54 7.47 13.68
CA GLY A 304 14.95 8.84 13.38
C GLY A 304 16.17 8.98 12.46
N SER A 305 16.48 7.93 11.68
CA SER A 305 17.31 8.06 10.47
C SER A 305 16.60 8.93 9.42
N PRO A 306 17.29 9.33 8.33
CA PRO A 306 16.64 9.97 7.20
C PRO A 306 15.39 9.18 6.78
N CYS A 307 14.31 9.90 6.51
CA CYS A 307 13.00 9.30 6.28
C CYS A 307 12.36 10.04 5.10
N ILE A 308 12.02 9.30 4.04
CA ILE A 308 11.33 9.86 2.88
C ILE A 308 9.84 9.51 2.90
N GLU A 309 9.00 10.55 2.86
CA GLU A 309 7.57 10.44 2.60
C GLU A 309 7.23 11.19 1.32
N VAL A 310 6.27 10.66 0.56
CA VAL A 310 5.76 11.31 -0.65
C VAL A 310 4.24 11.51 -0.58
N SER A 311 3.78 12.59 -1.18
CA SER A 311 2.36 12.86 -1.41
C SER A 311 2.15 13.18 -2.90
N PRO A 312 1.25 12.49 -3.62
CA PRO A 312 0.35 11.42 -3.14
C PRO A 312 1.10 10.15 -2.70
N VAL A 313 0.48 9.40 -1.78
CA VAL A 313 1.02 8.12 -1.26
C VAL A 313 0.61 6.99 -2.19
N GLY A 314 1.50 6.04 -2.43
CA GLY A 314 1.22 4.82 -3.18
C GLY A 314 1.36 5.00 -4.69
N GLU A 315 0.65 5.96 -5.29
CA GLU A 315 0.70 6.21 -6.74
C GLU A 315 0.36 7.66 -7.10
N VAL A 316 0.73 8.08 -8.32
CA VAL A 316 0.25 9.31 -8.95
C VAL A 316 -0.77 8.94 -10.02
N ASP A 317 -2.05 9.12 -9.69
CA ASP A 317 -3.15 8.90 -10.64
C ASP A 317 -3.56 10.19 -11.35
N PHE A 318 -3.45 10.19 -12.68
CA PHE A 318 -3.88 11.25 -13.58
C PHE A 318 -5.34 11.10 -14.03
N ALA A 319 -6.01 9.99 -13.69
CA ALA A 319 -7.36 9.66 -14.11
C ALA A 319 -7.53 9.77 -15.65
N LEU A 320 -8.72 10.18 -16.10
CA LEU A 320 -8.98 10.46 -17.51
C LEU A 320 -8.31 11.78 -17.92
N SER A 321 -7.57 11.76 -19.01
CA SER A 321 -6.99 12.95 -19.64
C SER A 321 -7.24 12.92 -21.15
N SER A 322 -7.73 14.04 -21.70
CA SER A 322 -8.03 14.13 -23.12
C SER A 322 -6.76 14.03 -23.96
N ILE A 323 -6.83 13.32 -25.08
CA ILE A 323 -5.70 13.14 -26.00
C ILE A 323 -5.21 14.50 -26.51
N GLY A 324 -3.89 14.69 -26.50
CA GLY A 324 -3.24 15.93 -26.95
C GLY A 324 -3.16 17.03 -25.88
N ASN A 325 -3.78 16.86 -24.71
CA ASN A 325 -3.59 17.74 -23.55
C ASN A 325 -2.48 17.21 -22.63
N VAL A 326 -1.85 18.14 -21.90
CA VAL A 326 -0.81 17.83 -20.90
C VAL A 326 -1.40 18.03 -19.50
N SER A 327 -1.72 16.93 -18.83
CA SER A 327 -2.12 16.93 -17.43
C SER A 327 -0.89 17.00 -16.53
N GLN A 328 -0.98 17.66 -15.37
CA GLN A 328 0.14 17.82 -14.43
C GLN A 328 -0.28 17.43 -13.02
N LYS A 329 0.61 16.75 -12.29
CA LYS A 329 0.47 16.43 -10.86
C LYS A 329 1.76 16.79 -10.13
N THR A 330 1.62 17.45 -9.00
CA THR A 330 2.76 17.77 -8.12
C THR A 330 2.97 16.64 -7.14
N VAL A 331 4.21 16.14 -7.07
CA VAL A 331 4.65 15.20 -6.04
C VAL A 331 5.43 16.00 -4.99
N THR A 332 4.99 15.91 -3.74
CA THR A 332 5.65 16.53 -2.59
C THR A 332 6.45 15.47 -1.84
N ILE A 333 7.75 15.70 -1.70
CA ILE A 333 8.67 14.91 -0.89
C ILE A 333 8.82 15.61 0.47
N THR A 334 8.65 14.87 1.56
CA THR A 334 8.82 15.37 2.93
C THR A 334 9.91 14.55 3.64
N ASN A 335 10.83 15.23 4.31
CA ASN A 335 11.70 14.59 5.28
C ASN A 335 10.92 14.35 6.58
N CYS A 336 10.42 13.14 6.78
CA CYS A 336 9.68 12.75 7.99
C CYS A 336 10.59 12.52 9.21
N SER A 337 11.90 12.67 9.07
CA SER A 337 12.84 12.54 10.17
C SER A 337 12.85 13.80 11.05
N PRO A 338 12.76 13.67 12.38
CA PRO A 338 12.85 14.79 13.30
C PRO A 338 14.29 15.21 13.61
N SER A 339 15.29 14.43 13.18
CA SER A 339 16.68 14.56 13.66
C SER A 339 17.76 14.29 12.61
N SER A 340 17.39 13.86 11.41
CA SER A 340 18.35 13.54 10.34
C SER A 340 17.97 14.22 9.03
N LYS A 341 18.98 14.71 8.30
CA LYS A 341 18.80 15.26 6.96
C LYS A 341 18.56 14.16 5.93
N LEU A 342 17.54 14.34 5.10
CA LEU A 342 17.29 13.49 3.94
C LEU A 342 18.08 14.03 2.74
N LYS A 343 18.88 13.18 2.12
CA LYS A 343 19.64 13.49 0.90
C LYS A 343 18.98 12.76 -0.25
N LEU A 344 18.47 13.52 -1.20
CA LEU A 344 17.98 13.02 -2.49
C LEU A 344 19.17 12.97 -3.45
N GLN A 345 19.38 11.81 -4.06
CA GLN A 345 20.46 11.60 -5.01
C GLN A 345 19.98 11.71 -6.45
N ASP A 346 18.75 11.25 -6.72
CA ASP A 346 18.22 11.15 -8.07
C ASP A 346 16.69 11.04 -8.07
N ILE A 347 16.05 11.61 -9.09
CA ILE A 347 14.62 11.48 -9.39
C ILE A 347 14.51 11.28 -10.89
N GLU A 348 14.14 10.07 -11.31
CA GLU A 348 14.10 9.68 -12.72
C GLU A 348 12.78 8.97 -13.06
N ILE A 349 12.34 9.09 -14.31
CA ILE A 349 11.30 8.20 -14.85
C ILE A 349 11.99 6.95 -15.40
N THR A 350 11.65 5.80 -14.84
CA THR A 350 12.21 4.51 -15.25
C THR A 350 11.31 3.77 -16.24
N ASP A 351 10.04 4.14 -16.26
CA ASP A 351 9.06 3.71 -17.26
C ASP A 351 8.17 4.91 -17.60
N ASP A 352 8.29 5.39 -18.83
CA ASP A 352 7.60 6.58 -19.33
C ASP A 352 6.23 6.27 -19.96
N GLY A 353 5.77 5.01 -19.90
CA GLY A 353 4.51 4.57 -20.48
C GLY A 353 4.46 4.72 -22.00
N GLY A 354 5.60 4.65 -22.68
CA GLY A 354 5.72 4.91 -24.12
C GLY A 354 5.82 6.40 -24.45
N GLY A 355 6.45 7.17 -23.56
CA GLY A 355 6.71 8.61 -23.70
C GLY A 355 5.56 9.54 -23.32
N VAL A 356 4.49 9.01 -22.70
CA VAL A 356 3.34 9.81 -22.26
C VAL A 356 3.56 10.43 -20.88
N PHE A 357 4.43 9.87 -20.06
CA PHE A 357 4.82 10.43 -18.77
C PHE A 357 6.18 11.13 -18.85
N ALA A 358 6.28 12.32 -18.25
CA ALA A 358 7.53 13.08 -18.17
C ALA A 358 7.63 13.84 -16.84
N ILE A 359 8.85 14.14 -16.38
CA ILE A 359 9.07 15.14 -15.32
C ILE A 359 9.13 16.50 -16.00
N LYS A 360 8.35 17.47 -15.53
CA LYS A 360 8.32 18.82 -16.10
C LYS A 360 9.68 19.48 -15.99
N ASP A 361 10.18 20.01 -17.10
CA ASP A 361 11.47 20.72 -17.15
C ASP A 361 11.55 21.81 -16.09
N GLY A 362 12.65 21.82 -15.35
CA GLY A 362 12.91 22.79 -14.26
C GLY A 362 12.06 22.59 -13.00
N SER A 363 11.24 21.54 -12.91
CA SER A 363 10.46 21.25 -11.70
C SER A 363 11.22 20.47 -10.63
N LEU A 364 12.35 19.85 -10.97
CA LEU A 364 13.17 19.11 -10.00
C LEU A 364 13.77 20.05 -8.95
N PRO A 365 13.99 19.55 -7.71
CA PRO A 365 14.75 20.29 -6.70
C PRO A 365 16.13 20.68 -7.24
N ALA A 366 16.55 21.93 -6.97
CA ALA A 366 17.76 22.50 -7.54
C ALA A 366 19.00 21.65 -7.20
N GLY A 367 19.82 21.35 -8.22
CA GLY A 367 21.01 20.51 -8.10
C GLY A 367 20.81 19.11 -8.66
N LEU A 368 19.61 18.53 -8.59
CA LEU A 368 19.37 17.20 -9.15
C LEU A 368 19.34 17.19 -10.68
N PRO A 369 19.84 16.11 -11.33
CA PRO A 369 20.55 14.96 -10.75
C PRO A 369 22.07 15.17 -10.60
N ALA A 370 22.59 16.37 -10.91
CA ALA A 370 24.03 16.64 -10.94
C ALA A 370 24.69 16.69 -9.55
N GLU A 371 23.94 17.10 -8.53
CA GLU A 371 24.36 17.22 -7.13
C GLU A 371 23.26 16.70 -6.19
N GLU A 372 23.65 16.17 -5.02
CA GLU A 372 22.70 15.73 -4.00
C GLU A 372 21.89 16.92 -3.46
N PHE A 373 20.57 16.78 -3.41
CA PHE A 373 19.69 17.77 -2.78
C PHE A 373 19.42 17.39 -1.32
N VAL A 374 19.65 18.32 -0.40
CA VAL A 374 19.53 18.07 1.04
C VAL A 374 18.28 18.73 1.60
N LEU A 375 17.41 17.92 2.20
CA LEU A 375 16.26 18.34 2.99
C LEU A 375 16.61 18.29 4.47
N ASP A 376 16.51 19.44 5.14
CA ASP A 376 16.57 19.53 6.60
C ASP A 376 15.35 18.82 7.25
N GLU A 377 15.38 18.69 8.58
CA GLU A 377 14.34 18.00 9.36
C GLU A 377 12.95 18.64 9.14
N GLY A 378 11.95 17.84 8.76
CA GLY A 378 10.61 18.32 8.42
C GLY A 378 10.51 19.11 7.10
N GLY A 379 11.63 19.30 6.39
CA GLY A 379 11.70 20.02 5.13
C GLY A 379 10.90 19.33 4.02
N ARG A 380 10.48 20.13 3.02
CA ARG A 380 9.71 19.65 1.86
C ARG A 380 10.33 20.11 0.56
N ALA A 381 10.23 19.29 -0.47
CA ALA A 381 10.56 19.63 -1.85
C ALA A 381 9.51 19.07 -2.80
N ASN A 382 9.32 19.73 -3.95
CA ASN A 382 8.31 19.33 -4.92
C ASN A 382 8.95 19.08 -6.28
N PHE A 383 8.34 18.21 -7.06
CA PHE A 383 8.54 18.13 -8.51
C PHE A 383 7.20 17.87 -9.20
N VAL A 384 7.13 18.09 -10.51
CA VAL A 384 5.89 17.97 -11.28
C VAL A 384 6.03 16.85 -12.30
N VAL A 385 5.11 15.89 -12.27
CA VAL A 385 4.96 14.86 -13.29
C VAL A 385 3.87 15.30 -14.26
N THR A 386 4.10 15.09 -15.54
CA THR A 386 3.16 15.39 -16.62
C THR A 386 2.70 14.11 -17.31
N PHE A 387 1.44 14.08 -17.76
CA PHE A 387 0.85 13.01 -18.54
C PHE A 387 0.24 13.56 -19.83
N SER A 388 0.68 13.06 -20.97
CA SER A 388 0.31 13.52 -22.32
C SER A 388 -0.14 12.34 -23.19
N PRO A 389 -1.36 11.81 -23.00
CA PRO A 389 -1.82 10.65 -23.74
C PRO A 389 -1.95 10.95 -25.25
N THR A 390 -1.54 9.98 -26.07
CA THR A 390 -1.60 10.08 -27.53
C THR A 390 -2.72 9.23 -28.15
N GLN A 391 -3.27 8.29 -27.38
CA GLN A 391 -4.33 7.38 -27.81
C GLN A 391 -5.31 7.12 -26.66
N GLU A 392 -6.49 6.59 -27.01
CA GLU A 392 -7.51 6.20 -26.05
C GLU A 392 -7.12 4.85 -25.43
N ALA A 393 -6.25 4.89 -24.44
CA ALA A 393 -5.69 3.71 -23.78
C ALA A 393 -5.38 4.02 -22.30
N ALA A 394 -5.30 2.97 -21.49
CA ALA A 394 -4.72 3.06 -20.15
C ALA A 394 -3.19 2.98 -20.26
N TYR A 395 -2.51 3.80 -19.46
CA TYR A 395 -1.07 3.89 -19.40
C TYR A 395 -0.60 3.73 -17.97
N THR A 396 0.50 3.00 -17.82
CA THR A 396 1.24 2.82 -16.57
C THR A 396 2.64 3.34 -16.76
N GLY A 397 3.25 3.87 -15.70
CA GLY A 397 4.64 4.31 -15.70
C GLY A 397 5.22 4.25 -14.29
N MET A 398 6.46 4.68 -14.13
CA MET A 398 7.14 4.62 -12.84
C MET A 398 8.18 5.74 -12.70
N VAL A 399 8.07 6.47 -11.59
CA VAL A 399 9.13 7.37 -11.09
C VAL A 399 9.94 6.63 -10.04
N ARG A 400 11.27 6.74 -10.11
CA ARG A 400 12.19 6.26 -9.08
C ARG A 400 12.84 7.45 -8.37
N ILE A 401 12.81 7.43 -7.05
CA ILE A 401 13.47 8.42 -6.18
C ILE A 401 14.55 7.69 -5.38
N LYS A 402 15.81 8.12 -5.49
CA LYS A 402 16.93 7.59 -4.70
C LYS A 402 17.27 8.53 -3.56
N SER A 403 17.43 7.97 -2.37
CA SER A 403 17.78 8.74 -1.18
C SER A 403 18.69 7.97 -0.21
N ASN A 404 19.16 8.67 0.82
CA ASN A 404 19.88 8.06 1.94
C ASN A 404 18.96 7.51 3.04
N ASP A 405 17.65 7.37 2.82
CA ASP A 405 16.77 6.64 3.73
C ASP A 405 17.20 5.16 3.78
N PRO A 406 17.66 4.63 4.92
CA PRO A 406 18.17 3.26 5.01
C PRO A 406 17.07 2.21 4.82
N SER A 407 15.82 2.56 5.10
CA SER A 407 14.68 1.67 4.96
C SER A 407 14.10 1.66 3.55
N GLN A 408 14.27 2.77 2.82
CA GLN A 408 13.68 3.02 1.51
C GLN A 408 14.64 3.85 0.63
N SER A 409 15.87 3.35 0.45
CA SER A 409 16.92 4.03 -0.32
C SER A 409 16.56 4.20 -1.78
N THR A 410 15.65 3.36 -2.28
CA THR A 410 14.98 3.51 -3.57
C THR A 410 13.47 3.42 -3.37
N LEU A 411 12.77 4.53 -3.61
CA LEU A 411 11.32 4.60 -3.62
C LEU A 411 10.83 4.59 -5.08
N ASN A 412 10.04 3.59 -5.45
CA ASN A 412 9.37 3.53 -6.74
C ASN A 412 7.92 4.01 -6.56
N LEU A 413 7.53 5.03 -7.32
CA LEU A 413 6.20 5.63 -7.32
C LEU A 413 5.52 5.33 -8.67
N PRO A 414 4.57 4.38 -8.72
CA PRO A 414 3.73 4.11 -9.88
C PRO A 414 3.00 5.36 -10.39
N LEU A 415 2.91 5.46 -11.70
CA LEU A 415 2.12 6.45 -12.42
C LEU A 415 0.99 5.74 -13.16
N ASN A 416 -0.23 6.26 -13.05
CA ASN A 416 -1.40 5.74 -13.75
C ASN A 416 -2.15 6.87 -14.45
N GLY A 417 -2.70 6.58 -15.63
CA GLY A 417 -3.53 7.53 -16.36
C GLY A 417 -4.22 6.87 -17.54
N ARG A 418 -5.33 7.46 -18.00
CA ARG A 418 -6.06 6.96 -19.18
C ARG A 418 -6.31 8.08 -20.17
N GLY A 419 -5.83 7.89 -21.40
CA GLY A 419 -6.17 8.75 -22.52
C GLY A 419 -7.63 8.57 -22.93
N THR A 420 -8.31 9.67 -23.24
CA THR A 420 -9.68 9.66 -23.77
C THR A 420 -9.86 10.66 -24.90
N ASN A 421 -10.76 10.37 -25.84
CA ASN A 421 -11.21 11.36 -26.82
C ASN A 421 -12.24 12.34 -26.24
N ASN A 422 -12.79 12.03 -25.06
CA ASN A 422 -13.73 12.87 -24.36
C ASN A 422 -13.05 14.15 -23.85
N ALA A 423 -13.58 15.31 -24.20
CA ALA A 423 -13.18 16.56 -23.62
C ALA A 423 -13.71 16.62 -22.19
N CYS A 424 -12.96 17.23 -21.28
CA CYS A 424 -13.45 17.46 -19.94
C CYS A 424 -14.36 18.70 -19.92
N PRO A 425 -15.44 18.70 -19.12
CA PRO A 425 -16.30 19.86 -19.02
C PRO A 425 -15.61 21.04 -18.32
N THR A 426 -16.11 22.25 -18.55
CA THR A 426 -15.67 23.46 -17.84
C THR A 426 -16.72 23.84 -16.80
N ALA A 427 -16.32 23.88 -15.52
CA ALA A 427 -17.18 24.33 -14.43
C ALA A 427 -17.23 25.86 -14.37
N VAL A 428 -18.41 26.43 -14.23
CA VAL A 428 -18.62 27.86 -13.98
C VAL A 428 -19.58 28.01 -12.81
N ALA A 429 -19.09 28.62 -11.73
CA ALA A 429 -19.86 28.82 -10.51
C ALA A 429 -20.06 30.31 -10.23
N THR A 430 -21.28 30.69 -9.88
CA THR A 430 -21.59 31.98 -9.28
C THR A 430 -22.53 31.80 -8.09
N ALA A 431 -22.65 32.81 -7.25
CA ALA A 431 -23.64 32.82 -6.18
C ALA A 431 -24.21 34.21 -5.95
N LYS A 432 -25.36 34.28 -5.28
CA LYS A 432 -25.99 35.53 -4.85
C LYS A 432 -26.69 35.36 -3.50
N VAL A 433 -26.75 36.44 -2.73
CA VAL A 433 -27.67 36.54 -1.58
C VAL A 433 -29.12 36.48 -2.09
N THR A 434 -29.98 35.69 -1.45
CA THR A 434 -31.40 35.56 -1.81
C THR A 434 -32.29 36.04 -0.66
N PRO A 435 -33.32 36.87 -0.96
CA PRO A 435 -33.71 37.37 -2.29
C PRO A 435 -32.94 38.62 -2.76
N GLY A 436 -32.60 38.68 -4.05
CA GLY A 436 -32.28 39.95 -4.74
C GLY A 436 -30.81 40.40 -4.79
N GLY A 437 -29.87 39.62 -4.25
CA GLY A 437 -28.44 39.92 -4.32
C GLY A 437 -27.86 39.86 -5.74
N ARG A 438 -26.75 40.58 -5.96
CA ARG A 438 -26.00 40.53 -7.22
C ARG A 438 -25.18 39.24 -7.29
N ALA A 439 -25.27 38.54 -8.43
CA ALA A 439 -24.49 37.33 -8.66
C ALA A 439 -23.00 37.65 -8.89
N GLY A 440 -22.12 36.78 -8.38
CA GLY A 440 -20.68 36.85 -8.60
C GLY A 440 -19.93 35.66 -8.00
N THR A 441 -18.62 35.62 -8.22
CA THR A 441 -17.70 34.65 -7.59
C THR A 441 -17.14 35.15 -6.26
N ASN A 442 -17.31 36.44 -5.97
CA ASN A 442 -16.98 37.06 -4.69
C ASN A 442 -18.20 37.86 -4.25
N ILE A 443 -18.86 37.43 -3.18
CA ILE A 443 -20.05 38.10 -2.68
C ILE A 443 -19.92 38.42 -1.20
N GLN A 444 -20.59 39.49 -0.78
CA GLN A 444 -20.75 39.85 0.61
C GLN A 444 -22.16 39.46 1.06
N ALA A 445 -22.26 38.98 2.29
CA ALA A 445 -23.50 38.61 2.92
C ALA A 445 -23.50 39.03 4.39
N LEU A 446 -24.69 39.10 4.98
CA LEU A 446 -24.89 39.24 6.41
C LEU A 446 -25.12 37.85 7.03
N PRO A 447 -24.86 37.69 8.34
CA PRO A 447 -25.33 36.50 9.05
C PRO A 447 -26.84 36.29 8.85
N LEU A 448 -27.26 35.04 8.86
CA LEU A 448 -28.62 34.55 8.60
C LEU A 448 -29.14 34.75 7.18
N GLU A 449 -28.34 35.28 6.26
CA GLU A 449 -28.72 35.30 4.86
C GLU A 449 -28.57 33.93 4.22
N THR A 450 -29.39 33.69 3.19
CA THR A 450 -29.29 32.48 2.37
C THR A 450 -28.57 32.82 1.07
N ILE A 451 -27.51 32.08 0.78
CA ILE A 451 -26.80 32.13 -0.50
C ILE A 451 -27.41 31.11 -1.45
N GLN A 452 -27.75 31.55 -2.65
CA GLN A 452 -28.15 30.72 -3.77
C GLN A 452 -26.95 30.59 -4.72
N PHE A 453 -26.48 29.37 -4.92
CA PHE A 453 -25.46 29.04 -5.91
C PHE A 453 -26.10 28.82 -7.29
N ASP A 454 -25.29 28.98 -8.33
CA ASP A 454 -25.66 28.77 -9.72
C ASP A 454 -24.46 28.20 -10.49
N GLY A 455 -24.59 26.94 -10.90
CA GLY A 455 -23.63 26.20 -11.72
C GLY A 455 -24.05 26.09 -13.19
N THR A 456 -25.20 26.64 -13.58
CA THR A 456 -25.82 26.45 -14.90
C THR A 456 -25.01 27.05 -16.06
N GLY A 457 -24.03 27.91 -15.75
CA GLY A 457 -23.07 28.42 -16.73
C GLY A 457 -22.00 27.40 -17.14
N SER A 458 -21.96 26.22 -16.52
CA SER A 458 -21.01 25.15 -16.86
C SER A 458 -21.35 24.52 -18.21
N SER A 459 -20.33 24.08 -18.95
CA SER A 459 -20.50 23.56 -20.30
C SER A 459 -19.56 22.41 -20.59
N ASP A 460 -20.02 21.48 -21.41
CA ASP A 460 -19.22 20.38 -21.92
C ASP A 460 -19.00 20.55 -23.44
N PRO A 461 -17.76 20.53 -23.96
CA PRO A 461 -17.50 20.78 -25.39
C PRO A 461 -18.04 19.70 -26.35
N ASP A 462 -18.14 18.45 -25.91
CA ASP A 462 -18.49 17.30 -26.76
C ASP A 462 -19.66 16.45 -26.23
N GLY A 463 -20.24 16.83 -25.09
CA GLY A 463 -21.37 16.16 -24.48
C GLY A 463 -22.28 17.10 -23.69
N ALA A 464 -22.75 16.64 -22.53
CA ALA A 464 -23.63 17.40 -21.65
C ALA A 464 -23.33 17.17 -20.17
N ILE A 465 -23.45 18.22 -19.36
CA ILE A 465 -23.33 18.11 -17.90
C ILE A 465 -24.49 17.29 -17.32
N GLN A 466 -24.17 16.21 -16.61
CA GLN A 466 -25.15 15.33 -15.94
C GLN A 466 -25.20 15.51 -14.42
N ARG A 467 -24.10 15.96 -13.80
CA ARG A 467 -24.01 16.01 -12.33
C ARG A 467 -23.24 17.23 -11.86
N TYR A 468 -23.74 17.84 -10.78
CA TYR A 468 -23.11 18.96 -10.09
C TYR A 468 -22.69 18.50 -8.70
N GLU A 469 -21.51 18.91 -8.26
CA GLU A 469 -20.98 18.58 -6.94
C GLU A 469 -20.41 19.84 -6.30
N TRP A 470 -21.10 20.33 -5.29
CA TRP A 470 -20.71 21.51 -4.52
C TRP A 470 -20.04 21.09 -3.21
N THR A 471 -18.85 21.62 -2.95
CA THR A 471 -18.05 21.27 -1.76
C THR A 471 -17.63 22.52 -1.01
N ILE A 472 -17.83 22.54 0.31
CA ILE A 472 -17.29 23.59 1.19
C ILE A 472 -15.80 23.29 1.40
N LEU A 473 -14.93 24.09 0.79
CA LEU A 473 -13.47 23.98 0.94
C LEU A 473 -13.00 24.51 2.29
N SER A 474 -13.60 25.61 2.75
CA SER A 474 -13.33 26.19 4.05
C SER A 474 -14.55 26.95 4.56
N ALA A 475 -14.78 26.89 5.86
CA ALA A 475 -15.76 27.67 6.60
C ALA A 475 -15.16 28.04 7.97
N PRO A 476 -15.73 29.02 8.68
CA PRO A 476 -15.29 29.30 10.05
C PRO A 476 -15.52 28.08 10.94
N ALA A 477 -14.60 27.83 11.89
CA ALA A 477 -14.52 26.55 12.62
C ALA A 477 -15.79 26.17 13.41
N ALA A 478 -16.61 27.15 13.78
CA ALA A 478 -17.87 26.94 14.49
C ALA A 478 -19.09 26.89 13.56
N SER A 479 -18.90 26.92 12.24
CA SER A 479 -19.99 26.90 11.28
C SER A 479 -20.50 25.48 11.10
N SER A 480 -21.81 25.35 11.17
CA SER A 480 -22.60 24.16 10.88
C SER A 480 -23.17 24.18 9.45
N SER A 481 -22.86 25.18 8.62
CA SER A 481 -23.54 25.43 7.35
C SER A 481 -23.49 24.24 6.37
N ARG A 482 -24.60 24.00 5.66
CA ARG A 482 -24.76 22.90 4.69
C ARG A 482 -25.33 23.41 3.37
N ILE A 483 -24.91 22.78 2.28
CA ILE A 483 -25.40 23.05 0.91
C ILE A 483 -26.53 22.06 0.60
N LEU A 484 -27.72 22.57 0.28
CA LEU A 484 -28.92 21.75 0.03
C LEU A 484 -29.75 22.32 -1.13
N PRO A 485 -30.42 21.47 -1.94
CA PRO A 485 -30.26 20.01 -1.98
C PRO A 485 -28.91 19.62 -2.60
N THR A 486 -28.38 18.45 -2.25
CA THR A 486 -27.14 17.93 -2.83
C THR A 486 -27.35 17.52 -4.29
N GLY A 487 -26.35 17.73 -5.15
CA GLY A 487 -26.41 17.34 -6.56
C GLY A 487 -27.12 18.33 -7.49
N ASP A 488 -27.73 19.40 -6.96
CA ASP A 488 -28.44 20.38 -7.76
C ASP A 488 -27.47 21.37 -8.46
N SER A 489 -27.90 21.86 -9.63
CA SER A 489 -27.24 22.94 -10.34
C SER A 489 -27.37 24.30 -9.65
N SER A 490 -28.39 24.46 -8.80
CA SER A 490 -28.71 25.69 -8.06
C SER A 490 -29.11 25.39 -6.61
N PRO A 491 -28.20 24.91 -5.74
CA PRO A 491 -28.49 24.70 -4.33
C PRO A 491 -28.36 25.99 -3.50
N THR A 492 -28.84 25.94 -2.26
CA THR A 492 -28.71 27.02 -1.29
C THR A 492 -27.86 26.64 -0.10
N MET A 493 -27.36 27.65 0.61
CA MET A 493 -26.64 27.51 1.87
C MET A 493 -26.99 28.67 2.79
N PHE A 494 -27.35 28.36 4.03
CA PHE A 494 -27.64 29.34 5.06
C PHE A 494 -26.34 29.80 5.73
N MET A 495 -26.13 31.11 5.87
CA MET A 495 -24.93 31.68 6.50
C MET A 495 -25.15 31.80 8.01
N ASP A 496 -24.72 30.81 8.78
CA ASP A 496 -24.99 30.76 10.21
C ASP A 496 -24.09 31.68 11.06
N ILE A 497 -22.84 31.90 10.66
CA ILE A 497 -21.91 32.74 11.41
C ILE A 497 -21.09 33.65 10.50
N ASN A 498 -20.48 34.68 11.09
CA ASN A 498 -19.63 35.60 10.36
C ASN A 498 -18.27 34.96 10.02
N GLY A 499 -17.72 35.31 8.86
CA GLY A 499 -16.40 34.85 8.41
C GLY A 499 -16.35 34.58 6.91
N GLU A 500 -15.22 34.02 6.47
CA GLU A 500 -15.00 33.67 5.07
C GLU A 500 -15.40 32.21 4.83
N TYR A 501 -16.19 32.00 3.78
CA TYR A 501 -16.53 30.68 3.25
C TYR A 501 -16.00 30.55 1.82
N LYS A 502 -15.42 29.40 1.50
CA LYS A 502 -15.02 29.04 0.12
C LYS A 502 -15.75 27.78 -0.29
N VAL A 503 -16.43 27.85 -1.43
CA VAL A 503 -17.20 26.74 -1.97
C VAL A 503 -16.75 26.48 -3.41
N GLU A 504 -16.46 25.23 -3.73
CA GLU A 504 -16.05 24.78 -5.07
C GLU A 504 -17.21 24.04 -5.76
N LEU A 505 -17.36 24.28 -7.06
CA LEU A 505 -18.18 23.44 -7.95
C LEU A 505 -17.27 22.52 -8.79
N LYS A 506 -17.60 21.24 -8.81
CA LYS A 506 -17.19 20.29 -9.85
C LYS A 506 -18.42 19.86 -10.63
N VAL A 507 -18.27 19.74 -11.95
CA VAL A 507 -19.32 19.18 -12.81
C VAL A 507 -18.82 17.92 -13.49
N TYR A 508 -19.75 17.03 -13.82
CA TYR A 508 -19.47 15.78 -14.53
C TYR A 508 -20.34 15.70 -15.77
N ASP A 509 -19.73 15.30 -16.89
CA ASP A 509 -20.42 15.11 -18.16
C ASP A 509 -21.18 13.77 -18.25
N ASP A 510 -21.72 13.47 -19.43
CA ASP A 510 -22.46 12.25 -19.76
C ASP A 510 -21.61 10.99 -19.87
N GLN A 511 -20.29 11.14 -19.77
CA GLN A 511 -19.32 10.05 -19.65
C GLN A 511 -18.69 10.00 -18.24
N ASN A 512 -19.24 10.78 -17.30
CA ASN A 512 -18.81 10.90 -15.91
C ASN A 512 -17.36 11.43 -15.76
N THR A 513 -16.87 12.20 -16.74
CA THR A 513 -15.59 12.91 -16.64
C THR A 513 -15.78 14.18 -15.82
N VAL A 514 -14.87 14.40 -14.88
CA VAL A 514 -14.88 15.58 -14.01
C VAL A 514 -14.37 16.82 -14.75
N SER A 515 -14.90 17.98 -14.39
CA SER A 515 -14.46 19.26 -14.93
C SER A 515 -12.98 19.53 -14.70
N CYS A 516 -12.34 20.16 -15.68
CA CYS A 516 -10.93 20.49 -15.70
C CYS A 516 -10.69 22.00 -15.85
N GLY A 517 -9.43 22.42 -15.74
CA GLY A 517 -9.03 23.83 -15.83
C GLY A 517 -8.95 24.53 -14.47
N GLU A 518 -9.21 25.83 -14.45
CA GLU A 518 -9.21 26.63 -13.21
C GLU A 518 -10.37 26.21 -12.30
N PRO A 519 -10.13 26.02 -10.98
CA PRO A 519 -11.20 25.68 -10.04
C PRO A 519 -12.32 26.72 -10.00
N ALA A 520 -13.57 26.27 -10.12
CA ALA A 520 -14.75 27.12 -10.03
C ALA A 520 -15.11 27.38 -8.55
N ILE A 521 -14.42 28.35 -7.94
CA ILE A 521 -14.57 28.70 -6.52
C ILE A 521 -15.39 29.99 -6.34
N VAL A 522 -16.37 29.93 -5.44
CA VAL A 522 -17.09 31.10 -4.92
C VAL A 522 -16.57 31.41 -3.51
N THR A 523 -16.18 32.67 -3.29
CA THR A 523 -15.82 33.20 -1.98
C THR A 523 -16.97 34.06 -1.44
N ILE A 524 -17.45 33.73 -0.24
CA ILE A 524 -18.49 34.48 0.45
C ILE A 524 -17.87 35.07 1.71
N LEU A 525 -17.92 36.39 1.81
CA LEU A 525 -17.51 37.10 3.01
C LEU A 525 -18.75 37.50 3.80
N VAL A 526 -19.01 36.77 4.88
CA VAL A 526 -20.12 37.05 5.79
C VAL A 526 -19.62 38.03 6.84
N ASN A 527 -20.02 39.29 6.71
CA ASN A 527 -19.66 40.34 7.65
C ASN A 527 -20.92 40.88 8.30
N SER A 528 -21.03 40.78 9.61
CA SER A 528 -22.03 41.56 10.32
C SER A 528 -21.61 43.03 10.33
N GLU A 529 -22.52 43.94 10.00
CA GLU A 529 -22.34 45.37 10.31
C GLU A 529 -22.53 45.67 11.80
N THR A 530 -22.86 44.65 12.62
CA THR A 530 -23.10 44.84 14.05
C THR A 530 -21.82 45.13 14.81
N ASP A 531 -21.93 46.07 15.76
CA ASP A 531 -20.77 46.48 16.56
C ASP A 531 -20.32 45.37 17.49
N ILE A 532 -21.22 44.52 17.98
CA ILE A 532 -20.92 43.36 18.83
C ILE A 532 -21.72 42.14 18.35
N HIS A 533 -21.02 41.00 18.26
CA HIS A 533 -21.59 39.67 18.07
C HIS A 533 -21.11 38.76 19.19
N ILE A 534 -22.04 38.14 19.91
CA ILE A 534 -21.78 37.21 21.01
C ILE A 534 -22.25 35.83 20.55
N GLN A 535 -21.34 34.88 20.47
CA GLN A 535 -21.63 33.52 20.06
C GLN A 535 -21.41 32.58 21.24
N LEU A 536 -22.39 31.74 21.50
CA LEU A 536 -22.34 30.60 22.41
C LEU A 536 -22.33 29.30 21.59
N THR A 537 -21.42 28.40 21.92
CA THR A 537 -21.39 27.00 21.45
C THR A 537 -21.13 26.09 22.64
N TRP A 538 -21.61 24.86 22.62
CA TRP A 538 -21.31 23.90 23.69
C TRP A 538 -21.08 22.49 23.16
N THR A 539 -20.41 21.66 23.94
CA THR A 539 -20.25 20.23 23.65
C THR A 539 -20.61 19.38 24.85
N SER A 540 -21.18 18.20 24.62
CA SER A 540 -21.65 17.29 25.67
C SER A 540 -21.35 15.84 25.29
N ASN A 541 -20.07 15.47 25.27
CA ASN A 541 -19.60 14.07 25.04
C ASN A 541 -20.31 13.29 23.90
N GLY A 542 -20.74 13.98 22.83
CA GLY A 542 -21.42 13.37 21.68
C GLY A 542 -22.95 13.26 21.76
N VAL A 543 -23.61 13.92 22.72
CA VAL A 543 -25.08 13.95 22.84
C VAL A 543 -25.63 15.30 22.36
N ALA A 544 -26.72 15.31 21.59
CA ALA A 544 -27.20 16.49 20.85
C ALA A 544 -28.47 17.14 21.43
N ASP A 545 -28.78 16.91 22.70
CA ASP A 545 -30.07 17.29 23.31
C ASP A 545 -29.89 18.02 24.65
N ASN A 546 -28.84 18.82 24.77
CA ASN A 546 -28.59 19.69 25.93
C ASN A 546 -29.05 21.11 25.58
N ASP A 547 -29.77 21.76 26.48
CA ASP A 547 -30.35 23.09 26.27
C ASP A 547 -29.58 24.15 27.06
N VAL A 548 -28.85 25.02 26.35
CA VAL A 548 -27.96 26.03 26.93
C VAL A 548 -28.26 27.39 26.31
N ASP A 549 -28.76 28.30 27.14
CA ASP A 549 -29.25 29.61 26.71
C ASP A 549 -28.21 30.72 26.91
N LEU A 550 -28.08 31.57 25.89
CA LEU A 550 -27.31 32.81 25.92
C LEU A 550 -28.17 33.97 26.44
N HIS A 551 -27.63 34.68 27.43
CA HIS A 551 -28.26 35.86 28.03
C HIS A 551 -27.40 37.11 27.86
N TYR A 552 -28.03 38.22 27.49
CA TYR A 552 -27.39 39.52 27.35
C TYR A 552 -28.23 40.63 27.98
N LEU A 553 -27.73 41.20 29.08
CA LEU A 553 -28.50 42.06 29.97
C LEU A 553 -28.00 43.51 29.97
N HIS A 554 -28.92 44.44 29.74
CA HIS A 554 -28.70 45.87 29.91
C HIS A 554 -28.61 46.25 31.40
N PRO A 555 -27.77 47.22 31.82
CA PRO A 555 -27.61 47.60 33.23
C PRO A 555 -28.85 48.17 33.93
N ASN A 556 -29.86 48.62 33.17
CA ASN A 556 -31.18 49.00 33.72
C ASN A 556 -32.02 47.77 34.16
N GLY A 557 -31.64 46.57 33.74
CA GLY A 557 -32.18 45.32 34.23
C GLY A 557 -31.60 44.99 35.60
N ASN A 558 -32.45 44.98 36.64
CA ASN A 558 -32.03 44.68 38.01
C ASN A 558 -31.82 43.18 38.30
N ARG A 559 -32.20 42.30 37.36
CA ARG A 559 -32.06 40.83 37.44
C ARG A 559 -32.12 40.22 36.04
N TRP A 560 -31.58 39.02 35.90
CA TRP A 560 -31.86 38.14 34.76
C TRP A 560 -33.29 37.66 34.90
N ALA A 561 -34.15 37.79 33.88
CA ALA A 561 -35.53 37.31 33.98
C ALA A 561 -36.26 37.29 32.64
N ILE A 562 -37.11 36.28 32.50
CA ILE A 562 -38.14 36.13 31.44
C ILE A 562 -39.00 37.41 31.29
N ASN A 563 -39.19 38.17 32.38
CA ASN A 563 -40.00 39.39 32.45
C ASN A 563 -39.19 40.61 32.94
N ALA A 564 -37.89 40.71 32.66
CA ALA A 564 -37.02 41.82 33.12
C ALA A 564 -37.37 43.18 32.46
N ASN A 565 -38.64 43.60 32.41
CA ASN A 565 -39.14 44.78 31.68
C ASN A 565 -38.61 44.90 30.24
N GLY A 566 -38.22 43.78 29.63
CA GLY A 566 -37.61 43.73 28.31
C GLY A 566 -36.11 44.06 28.26
N TRP A 567 -35.36 44.08 29.37
CA TRP A 567 -33.93 44.43 29.40
C TRP A 567 -32.95 43.27 29.20
N ASP A 568 -33.44 42.03 29.19
CA ASP A 568 -32.67 40.79 29.02
C ASP A 568 -32.94 40.21 27.64
N CYS A 569 -31.91 40.01 26.82
CA CYS A 569 -32.00 39.37 25.51
C CYS A 569 -31.68 37.88 25.67
N HIS A 570 -32.64 37.02 25.35
CA HIS A 570 -32.54 35.56 25.48
C HIS A 570 -33.65 34.87 24.67
N TRP A 571 -33.72 33.53 24.70
CA TRP A 571 -34.63 32.70 23.89
C TRP A 571 -36.10 33.18 23.85
N ASN A 572 -36.67 33.64 24.99
CA ASN A 572 -38.07 34.08 25.06
C ASN A 572 -38.24 35.59 24.74
N ASN A 573 -37.17 36.36 24.85
CA ASN A 573 -37.14 37.80 24.55
C ASN A 573 -36.06 38.10 23.53
N LYS A 574 -36.24 37.60 22.31
CA LYS A 574 -35.24 37.65 21.23
C LYS A 574 -34.97 39.04 20.67
N THR A 575 -35.90 39.99 20.87
CA THR A 575 -35.80 41.35 20.34
C THR A 575 -36.22 42.36 21.41
N PRO A 576 -35.49 42.43 22.54
CA PRO A 576 -35.85 43.34 23.62
C PRO A 576 -35.88 44.79 23.15
N ASN A 577 -36.92 45.53 23.53
CA ASN A 577 -36.92 46.98 23.35
C ASN A 577 -36.30 47.66 24.58
N TRP A 578 -35.02 47.99 24.50
CA TRP A 578 -34.28 48.76 25.52
C TRP A 578 -34.60 50.26 25.47
N ASN A 579 -35.52 50.71 24.61
CA ASN A 579 -35.85 52.12 24.38
C ASN A 579 -34.63 52.98 24.01
N VAL A 580 -33.65 52.36 23.35
CA VAL A 580 -32.44 53.00 22.85
C VAL A 580 -32.59 53.17 21.34
N PRO A 581 -32.59 54.41 20.80
CA PRO A 581 -32.72 54.62 19.36
C PRO A 581 -31.60 53.93 18.57
N GLY A 582 -31.95 52.84 17.88
CA GLY A 582 -31.03 52.03 17.06
C GLY A 582 -30.17 51.02 17.83
N GLY A 583 -30.30 50.90 19.15
CA GLY A 583 -29.41 50.13 20.02
C GLY A 583 -30.10 49.01 20.80
N ASN A 584 -31.00 48.27 20.17
CA ASN A 584 -31.59 47.07 20.76
C ASN A 584 -30.81 45.83 20.27
N PRO A 585 -30.45 44.87 21.14
CA PRO A 585 -29.86 43.63 20.69
C PRO A 585 -30.90 42.69 20.10
N THR A 586 -30.43 41.69 19.38
CA THR A 586 -31.26 40.63 18.81
C THR A 586 -30.61 39.28 19.07
N LEU A 587 -31.38 38.29 19.54
CA LEU A 587 -31.00 36.88 19.49
C LEU A 587 -31.30 36.38 18.08
N ASP A 588 -30.23 36.23 17.32
CA ASP A 588 -30.19 35.97 15.88
C ASP A 588 -30.33 34.48 15.57
N ILE A 589 -29.72 33.63 16.40
CA ILE A 589 -29.85 32.17 16.36
C ILE A 589 -30.17 31.69 17.77
N ASP A 590 -31.22 30.88 17.85
CA ASP A 590 -31.73 30.25 19.06
C ASP A 590 -31.80 28.75 18.75
N ASP A 591 -30.91 27.97 19.34
CA ASP A 591 -30.80 26.54 19.10
C ASP A 591 -31.34 25.77 20.30
N LEU A 592 -32.58 25.30 20.16
CA LEU A 592 -33.30 24.60 21.23
C LEU A 592 -32.83 23.13 21.39
N ASN A 593 -32.06 22.57 20.46
CA ASN A 593 -31.59 21.18 20.54
C ASN A 593 -30.24 20.99 19.79
N GLY A 594 -29.12 20.96 20.50
CA GLY A 594 -27.83 20.66 19.86
C GLY A 594 -26.65 21.33 20.55
N PRO A 595 -25.42 21.27 19.99
CA PRO A 595 -24.23 21.96 20.50
C PRO A 595 -24.18 23.49 20.19
N GLY A 596 -25.30 24.10 19.80
CA GLY A 596 -25.36 25.49 19.31
C GLY A 596 -24.98 25.63 17.82
N PRO A 597 -24.79 26.86 17.31
CA PRO A 597 -24.58 28.08 18.08
C PRO A 597 -25.85 28.83 18.48
N GLU A 598 -25.79 29.57 19.58
CA GLU A 598 -26.68 30.71 19.85
C GLU A 598 -25.94 32.02 19.66
N ASN A 599 -26.58 32.99 19.01
CA ASN A 599 -25.94 34.24 18.60
C ASN A 599 -26.77 35.45 19.03
N ILE A 600 -26.15 36.40 19.72
CA ILE A 600 -26.71 37.73 19.98
C ILE A 600 -25.90 38.80 19.24
N SER A 601 -26.57 39.61 18.42
CA SER A 601 -26.00 40.82 17.84
C SER A 601 -26.48 42.08 18.55
N HIS A 602 -25.60 43.08 18.64
CA HIS A 602 -25.94 44.39 19.16
C HIS A 602 -25.15 45.50 18.46
N SER A 603 -25.85 46.52 17.98
CA SER A 603 -25.30 47.71 17.32
C SER A 603 -25.62 48.97 18.12
N ASN A 604 -24.90 50.07 17.89
CA ASN A 604 -25.16 51.36 18.55
C ASN A 604 -25.12 51.27 20.09
N LEU A 605 -24.10 50.57 20.62
CA LEU A 605 -23.91 50.41 22.06
C LEU A 605 -23.83 51.77 22.75
N GLU A 606 -24.53 51.89 23.86
CA GLU A 606 -24.41 53.02 24.76
C GLU A 606 -23.09 52.96 25.54
N ASN A 607 -22.67 54.10 26.11
CA ASN A 607 -21.53 54.14 27.02
C ASN A 607 -21.92 53.62 28.42
N VAL A 608 -22.36 52.37 28.49
CA VAL A 608 -22.74 51.63 29.70
C VAL A 608 -22.08 50.26 29.72
N THR A 609 -22.24 49.53 30.83
CA THR A 609 -21.68 48.18 30.98
C THR A 609 -22.81 47.15 30.93
N TYR A 610 -22.76 46.29 29.93
CA TYR A 610 -23.67 45.17 29.73
C TYR A 610 -23.12 43.90 30.39
N LYS A 611 -23.99 42.94 30.70
CA LYS A 611 -23.59 41.63 31.24
C LYS A 611 -23.85 40.54 30.21
N ILE A 612 -22.93 39.59 30.12
CA ILE A 612 -23.04 38.38 29.30
C ILE A 612 -23.15 37.18 30.25
N GLY A 613 -24.20 36.39 30.09
CA GLY A 613 -24.47 35.21 30.90
C GLY A 613 -24.83 34.01 30.04
N VAL A 614 -24.66 32.82 30.60
CA VAL A 614 -25.07 31.55 29.98
C VAL A 614 -25.83 30.75 31.03
N HIS A 615 -27.04 30.29 30.70
CA HIS A 615 -27.82 29.41 31.55
C HIS A 615 -27.83 28.01 30.97
N TYR A 616 -27.37 27.03 31.74
CA TYR A 616 -27.59 25.64 31.39
C TYR A 616 -28.99 25.24 31.85
N TYR A 617 -29.99 25.50 31.02
CA TYR A 617 -31.40 25.32 31.36
C TYR A 617 -31.73 23.87 31.70
N SER A 618 -31.30 22.93 30.86
CA SER A 618 -31.67 21.53 31.03
C SER A 618 -30.65 20.59 30.39
N ASP A 619 -30.21 19.59 31.14
CA ASP A 619 -29.33 18.53 30.64
C ASP A 619 -30.06 17.40 29.92
N HIS A 620 -31.40 17.35 29.99
CA HIS A 620 -32.23 16.22 29.51
C HIS A 620 -31.70 14.84 29.93
N GLY A 621 -31.01 14.75 31.07
CA GLY A 621 -30.40 13.51 31.57
C GLY A 621 -29.03 13.17 30.97
N ASN A 622 -28.44 14.05 30.17
CA ASN A 622 -27.20 13.81 29.42
C ASN A 622 -25.92 14.29 30.14
N GLY A 623 -26.06 14.88 31.34
CA GLY A 623 -24.91 15.27 32.17
C GLY A 623 -24.31 16.64 31.81
N PRO A 624 -23.03 16.90 32.16
CA PRO A 624 -22.44 18.22 32.01
C PRO A 624 -22.20 18.62 30.54
N ALA A 625 -22.24 19.91 30.26
CA ALA A 625 -21.89 20.51 28.97
C ALA A 625 -20.68 21.45 29.11
N TYR A 626 -19.89 21.58 28.05
CA TYR A 626 -18.73 22.48 27.99
C TYR A 626 -19.06 23.67 27.08
N ALA A 627 -19.45 24.79 27.70
CA ALA A 627 -19.87 26.01 27.01
C ALA A 627 -18.67 26.91 26.66
N SER A 628 -18.69 27.45 25.45
CA SER A 628 -17.69 28.37 24.91
C SER A 628 -18.38 29.63 24.39
N ILE A 629 -17.88 30.79 24.81
CA ILE A 629 -18.32 32.12 24.38
C ILE A 629 -17.22 32.81 23.58
N GLU A 630 -17.59 33.35 22.42
CA GLU A 630 -16.77 34.30 21.66
C GLU A 630 -17.50 35.62 21.48
N VAL A 631 -16.83 36.73 21.77
CA VAL A 631 -17.34 38.09 21.52
C VAL A 631 -16.48 38.76 20.47
N ARG A 632 -17.12 39.23 19.41
CA ARG A 632 -16.49 39.88 18.26
C ARG A 632 -17.00 41.30 18.12
N ASN A 633 -16.12 42.25 17.86
CA ASN A 633 -16.46 43.62 17.49
C ASN A 633 -16.21 43.81 16.00
N ARG A 634 -17.28 44.02 15.21
CA ARG A 634 -17.21 44.10 13.73
C ARG A 634 -16.39 42.96 13.12
N GLY A 635 -16.68 41.74 13.57
CA GLY A 635 -16.00 40.50 13.15
C GLY A 635 -14.65 40.21 13.81
N ILE A 636 -14.01 41.18 14.47
CA ILE A 636 -12.73 40.99 15.16
C ILE A 636 -12.97 40.40 16.56
N LEU A 637 -12.38 39.25 16.86
CA LEU A 637 -12.44 38.63 18.19
C LEU A 637 -11.85 39.57 19.25
N THR A 638 -12.66 40.01 20.20
CA THR A 638 -12.25 40.88 21.31
C THR A 638 -12.22 40.15 22.64
N PHE A 639 -12.92 39.02 22.75
CA PHE A 639 -12.93 38.18 23.95
C PHE A 639 -13.34 36.75 23.61
N ALA A 640 -12.75 35.79 24.32
CA ALA A 640 -13.18 34.39 24.29
C ALA A 640 -13.05 33.78 25.69
N ALA A 641 -14.02 32.96 26.07
CA ALA A 641 -13.96 32.09 27.23
C ALA A 641 -14.45 30.71 26.78
N ARG A 642 -13.58 29.70 26.85
CA ARG A 642 -13.82 28.40 26.23
C ARG A 642 -13.94 27.28 27.26
N ASP A 643 -14.68 26.25 26.88
CA ASP A 643 -14.78 24.96 27.56
C ASP A 643 -15.19 25.05 29.04
N LYS A 644 -16.06 26.01 29.36
CA LYS A 644 -16.61 26.13 30.71
C LYS A 644 -17.56 24.97 30.96
N MET A 645 -17.14 24.06 31.84
CA MET A 645 -17.99 22.97 32.30
C MET A 645 -19.15 23.53 33.15
N LEU A 646 -20.37 23.26 32.71
CA LEU A 646 -21.62 23.59 33.40
C LEU A 646 -22.40 22.30 33.70
N HIS A 647 -23.09 22.30 34.84
CA HIS A 647 -24.06 21.27 35.21
C HIS A 647 -25.48 21.80 35.09
N ASN A 648 -26.44 20.87 35.05
CA ASN A 648 -27.87 21.17 34.96
C ASN A 648 -28.29 22.28 35.94
N ASP A 649 -29.03 23.26 35.42
CA ASP A 649 -29.53 24.43 36.14
C ASP A 649 -28.43 25.28 36.79
N GLN A 650 -27.26 25.41 36.15
CA GLN A 650 -26.23 26.38 36.55
C GLN A 650 -26.23 27.59 35.65
N PHE A 651 -25.93 28.75 36.24
CA PHE A 651 -25.74 30.00 35.50
C PHE A 651 -24.29 30.44 35.56
N TRP A 652 -23.75 30.79 34.41
CA TRP A 652 -22.39 31.30 34.26
C TRP A 652 -22.42 32.78 33.87
N LEU A 653 -21.98 33.64 34.78
CA LEU A 653 -21.67 35.03 34.48
C LEU A 653 -20.30 35.10 33.80
N VAL A 654 -20.33 35.22 32.48
CA VAL A 654 -19.14 35.18 31.61
C VAL A 654 -18.29 36.43 31.82
N GLY A 655 -18.89 37.60 31.66
CA GLY A 655 -18.15 38.86 31.62
C GLY A 655 -19.01 40.11 31.52
N LEU A 656 -18.33 41.25 31.60
CA LEU A 656 -18.90 42.59 31.53
C LEU A 656 -18.41 43.30 30.26
N LEU A 657 -19.32 43.60 29.35
CA LEU A 657 -19.02 44.28 28.10
C LEU A 657 -19.14 45.80 28.29
N ASN A 658 -18.03 46.52 28.12
CA ASN A 658 -18.04 47.98 28.12
C ASN A 658 -18.46 48.50 26.73
N GLY A 659 -19.58 49.21 26.64
CA GLY A 659 -20.12 49.66 25.36
C GLY A 659 -19.31 50.76 24.67
N ARG A 660 -18.47 51.52 25.39
CA ARG A 660 -17.58 52.52 24.79
C ARG A 660 -16.29 51.92 24.24
N SER A 661 -15.60 51.09 25.02
CA SER A 661 -14.34 50.48 24.57
C SER A 661 -14.56 49.23 23.72
N ARG A 662 -15.77 48.64 23.75
CA ARG A 662 -16.13 47.39 23.06
C ARG A 662 -15.26 46.20 23.48
N THR A 663 -14.79 46.24 24.73
CA THR A 663 -13.97 45.21 25.35
C THR A 663 -14.75 44.54 26.47
N VAL A 664 -14.55 43.23 26.63
CA VAL A 664 -15.14 42.46 27.71
C VAL A 664 -14.13 42.29 28.83
N ALA A 665 -14.53 42.63 30.06
CA ALA A 665 -13.81 42.23 31.27
C ALA A 665 -14.34 40.87 31.72
N ALA A 666 -13.46 39.87 31.84
CA ALA A 666 -13.83 38.54 32.32
C ALA A 666 -14.34 38.62 33.77
N VAL A 667 -15.42 37.89 34.07
CA VAL A 667 -15.90 37.67 35.45
C VAL A 667 -15.72 36.20 35.84
N ASP A 668 -16.15 35.30 34.94
CA ASP A 668 -16.02 33.85 35.08
C ASP A 668 -16.58 33.26 36.40
N GLN A 669 -17.81 33.63 36.75
CA GLN A 669 -18.46 33.17 37.99
C GLN A 669 -19.63 32.23 37.68
N VAL A 670 -19.67 31.06 38.32
CA VAL A 670 -20.79 30.10 38.21
C VAL A 670 -21.61 30.12 39.49
N THR A 671 -22.93 30.17 39.35
CA THR A 671 -23.90 30.07 40.46
C THR A 671 -24.84 28.89 40.23
N ALA A 672 -25.33 28.30 41.32
CA ALA A 672 -26.39 27.31 41.26
C ALA A 672 -27.74 28.02 41.03
N GLY A 673 -28.54 27.48 40.11
CA GLY A 673 -29.82 28.05 39.69
C GLY A 673 -29.67 29.30 38.83
N TYR A 674 -30.80 29.72 38.25
CA TYR A 674 -30.94 30.97 37.53
C TYR A 674 -31.01 32.18 38.51
N PRO A 675 -30.07 33.15 38.43
CA PRO A 675 -29.88 34.21 39.44
C PRO A 675 -30.80 35.43 39.38
#